data_AF-A0A6I9XX09-F1
#
_entry.id   AF-A0A6I9XX09-F1
#
_cell.length_a   1.000
_cell.length_b   1.000
_cell.length_c   1.000
_cell.angle_alpha   90.00
_cell.angle_beta   90.00
_cell.angle_gamma   90.00
#
_symmetry.space_group_name_H-M   'P 1'
#
loop_
_entity.id
_entity.type
_entity.pdbx_description
1 polymer ?
#
loop_
_entity_poly.entity_id
_entity_poly.type
_entity_poly.pdbx_seq_one_letter_code
_entity_poly.pdbx_strand_id
1 'polypeptide(L)'
;MWVNPEEVLLANALWITERANPYFILQKRKGHGGDGGSGGITGLLVGTLDVMLDSSARVAPYRILYQAPDSMIYWTIACGCSRKEITEHWEWLEQNLLQTLSIFENENDINTFVRGKIQGIIAEYNKINGIREDDDTAKFKEATVKFHKLFGMPEEEKLVNYYSCSYWKGKVPRQGWIYLSINHLCFYSFLMGREAKLVIRWVDITQLEKNATLLLPDVIKVSTRSSQHFFSVFLNISETFKLMEQLANIAMRQLLDNEGFEQDKSLPRLKKKSPKKVSALKRDLDARAKSERYRALFRLPKDEKLDGHTDCTLWTPFNKMHILGQMFVSTNYICFNSKEENLCSLIIPLWEVTIVEKADSSSVLPSPLSISTKNRMTFLFANLKDRDFLVQRISDFLQKTTSKIYSEREISGSYNSSDDEVYSRASSVLSSSPQRSLNSEVDGDQHFNLNGNSVPTVTQALMTMYRRRSPEEFNPKLAKEFLKEEAWKMHFAEYGQGICMYRTEKTRDLALKGIPENMRGELWLLLSGAINEMVTHAGYYEDLVEKSMGKYNLATEEIERDLHRSLPEHPAFQNEMGIAALRRVLTAYAFRNPNIGYCQAMNIVTSVLLLYAKEEEAFWLLVALCERMLPDYYNTRVVGALVDQGVFEELARDYIPQLYDCMQDLGVISTISLSWFLTLFLSVMPFESAVVVVDCFFYEGIKVIFQLALAVLDANVEKLLNCKDDGEAMTVLGRYLDSVSNKDSTLPPIPHLHSLLSDDIGPYPEVDIFRLIRTSYEKFGTIRADLIEQMRFKQRLKVIQTLEDTTKRNVVRTIVTETSFTIDELEELYALFKAEHLTSCYWGGTSNATDRHDPSLPYLEQYRIDYEQFKGMFTLLFPWACGTHSNVLAARLFRLLDENGDSLINFREFVSGLSAACHGDLTEKLKLLYKMHVLPDPSSDPEEPDSAFEATQYFFEDITPECTQVVAVQGRNKHGAEEGFVNVSLKTEKGKKNSQENKNCLKIWNQENKPKVKNAKDLPKLNQEQFIELCKTMYNMFSEDPNEQDLYHATAAVTSLLLEIGEVGKLFSVQSIKEAENTSKTIQNVLIQKKGSQQYHLDRHNHFQNGFLDEEENICGDSSQMEDVKLEDSSPRDNGAGSSMLISDDDTKDDSSMSSYSVLSAGSHEEEKLHCEDISEDTVLVQSSNPTSLPRSSSIDRDWAITFEQFLASLLTEPALVRYFDKPVCMMARLTNAKNVRMMGKPIISASDYEISTMSG
;
A
#
# COMPACT_ATOMS: atom_id res chain seq x y z
N MET A 1 4.41 33.52 -25.46
CA MET A 1 5.11 32.31 -25.95
C MET A 1 5.02 32.24 -27.48
N TRP A 2 6.11 31.86 -28.15
CA TRP A 2 6.12 31.54 -29.59
C TRP A 2 5.38 30.23 -29.88
N VAL A 3 4.70 30.14 -31.02
CA VAL A 3 4.02 28.91 -31.47
C VAL A 3 4.42 28.54 -32.89
N ASN A 4 4.33 27.25 -33.22
CA ASN A 4 4.53 26.82 -34.61
C ASN A 4 3.51 27.53 -35.52
N PRO A 5 3.90 28.00 -36.72
CA PRO A 5 2.97 28.64 -37.66
C PRO A 5 1.78 27.74 -38.02
N GLU A 6 0.62 28.01 -37.42
CA GLU A 6 -0.66 27.32 -37.64
C GLU A 6 -1.64 28.24 -38.39
N GLU A 7 -2.32 27.72 -39.40
CA GLU A 7 -3.16 28.47 -40.35
C GLU A 7 -4.50 28.93 -39.74
N VAL A 8 -4.91 30.16 -40.01
CA VAL A 8 -6.12 30.79 -39.43
C VAL A 8 -7.07 31.25 -40.53
N LEU A 9 -8.13 30.46 -40.75
CA LEU A 9 -9.16 30.73 -41.76
C LEU A 9 -10.04 31.96 -41.46
N LEU A 10 -10.10 32.43 -40.20
CA LEU A 10 -10.93 33.56 -39.78
C LEU A 10 -10.20 34.46 -38.76
N ALA A 11 -9.40 35.40 -39.26
CA ALA A 11 -8.61 36.30 -38.41
C ALA A 11 -9.45 37.21 -37.49
N ASN A 12 -10.61 37.72 -37.94
CA ASN A 12 -11.26 38.88 -37.30
C ASN A 12 -12.61 38.58 -36.62
N ALA A 13 -13.13 37.36 -36.70
CA ALA A 13 -14.46 37.01 -36.18
C ALA A 13 -14.56 37.21 -34.66
N LEU A 14 -13.65 36.60 -33.90
CA LEU A 14 -13.67 36.59 -32.42
C LEU A 14 -12.64 37.55 -31.78
N TRP A 15 -11.98 38.37 -32.60
CA TRP A 15 -10.76 39.11 -32.23
C TRP A 15 -10.83 40.59 -32.58
N ILE A 16 -10.09 41.40 -31.83
CA ILE A 16 -9.89 42.85 -32.03
C ILE A 16 -8.40 43.06 -32.28
N THR A 17 -8.05 43.74 -33.38
CA THR A 17 -6.65 44.13 -33.61
C THR A 17 -6.26 45.28 -32.68
N GLU A 18 -5.19 45.12 -31.91
CA GLU A 18 -4.61 46.20 -31.08
C GLU A 18 -3.45 46.94 -31.78
N ARG A 19 -2.64 46.22 -32.56
CA ARG A 19 -1.55 46.77 -33.38
C ARG A 19 -1.45 45.99 -34.69
N ALA A 20 -1.02 46.64 -35.77
CA ALA A 20 -0.71 46.00 -37.03
C ALA A 20 0.44 46.73 -37.74
N ASN A 21 1.24 45.99 -38.49
CA ASN A 21 2.23 46.47 -39.44
C ASN A 21 2.11 45.62 -40.74
N PRO A 22 2.88 45.87 -41.81
CA PRO A 22 2.68 45.22 -43.11
C PRO A 22 2.79 43.68 -43.12
N TYR A 23 3.35 43.06 -42.07
CA TYR A 23 3.54 41.61 -41.98
C TYR A 23 2.93 40.95 -40.74
N PHE A 24 2.63 41.72 -39.69
CA PHE A 24 2.22 41.19 -38.39
C PHE A 24 1.01 41.93 -37.81
N ILE A 25 0.12 41.20 -37.14
CA ILE A 25 -1.10 41.73 -36.53
C ILE A 25 -1.22 41.21 -35.08
N LEU A 26 -1.11 42.12 -34.11
CA LEU A 26 -1.37 41.86 -32.70
C LEU A 26 -2.88 41.93 -32.46
N GLN A 27 -3.47 40.84 -31.98
CA GLN A 27 -4.90 40.74 -31.69
C GLN A 27 -5.17 40.38 -30.23
N LYS A 28 -6.20 41.01 -29.66
CA LYS A 28 -6.81 40.72 -28.37
C LYS A 28 -8.18 40.08 -28.56
N ARG A 29 -8.55 39.13 -27.70
CA ARG A 29 -9.82 38.40 -27.78
C ARG A 29 -11.01 39.29 -27.38
N LYS A 30 -12.11 39.24 -28.15
CA LYS A 30 -13.36 39.96 -27.80
C LYS A 30 -13.90 39.47 -26.45
N GLY A 31 -14.18 40.40 -25.53
CA GLY A 31 -14.74 40.11 -24.21
C GLY A 31 -13.73 39.79 -23.10
N HIS A 32 -12.42 39.96 -23.31
CA HIS A 32 -11.40 39.75 -22.27
C HIS A 32 -10.79 41.08 -21.79
N GLY A 33 -11.03 41.45 -20.53
CA GLY A 33 -10.35 42.54 -19.81
C GLY A 33 -10.50 43.94 -20.44
N GLY A 34 -11.56 44.66 -20.06
CA GLY A 34 -11.72 46.07 -20.39
C GLY A 34 -12.66 46.76 -19.38
N ASP A 35 -12.21 47.89 -18.85
CA ASP A 35 -13.02 48.78 -18.02
C ASP A 35 -14.10 49.49 -18.86
N GLY A 36 -15.25 49.76 -18.25
CA GLY A 36 -16.42 50.34 -18.93
C GLY A 36 -17.47 49.29 -19.30
N GLY A 37 -18.62 49.33 -18.61
CA GLY A 37 -19.63 48.27 -18.69
C GLY A 37 -20.36 48.18 -20.03
N SER A 38 -20.30 47.01 -20.67
CA SER A 38 -21.24 46.60 -21.73
C SER A 38 -21.45 45.08 -21.74
N GLY A 39 -22.25 44.59 -20.78
CA GLY A 39 -22.60 43.18 -20.64
C GLY A 39 -23.50 42.66 -21.78
N GLY A 40 -22.89 42.36 -22.93
CA GLY A 40 -23.58 41.90 -24.14
C GLY A 40 -23.69 40.38 -24.26
N ILE A 41 -24.87 39.90 -24.69
CA ILE A 41 -25.22 38.48 -24.89
C ILE A 41 -24.24 37.76 -25.84
N THR A 42 -23.58 38.51 -26.73
CA THR A 42 -22.50 38.06 -27.62
C THR A 42 -21.36 37.34 -26.90
N GLY A 43 -21.00 37.73 -25.68
CA GLY A 43 -19.92 37.07 -24.93
C GLY A 43 -20.21 35.59 -24.61
N LEU A 44 -21.46 35.26 -24.33
CA LEU A 44 -21.89 33.90 -23.96
C LEU A 44 -21.96 32.96 -25.18
N LEU A 45 -22.36 33.49 -26.33
CA LEU A 45 -22.39 32.76 -27.60
C LEU A 45 -20.98 32.42 -28.10
N VAL A 46 -20.04 33.36 -28.00
CA VAL A 46 -18.63 33.12 -28.37
C VAL A 46 -18.00 32.01 -27.55
N GLY A 47 -18.23 31.99 -26.23
CA GLY A 47 -17.74 30.91 -25.36
C GLY A 47 -18.37 29.53 -25.62
N THR A 48 -19.51 29.48 -26.33
CA THR A 48 -20.16 28.23 -26.72
C THR A 48 -19.65 27.71 -28.08
N LEU A 49 -19.30 28.62 -29.00
CA LEU A 49 -18.80 28.26 -30.33
C LEU A 49 -17.36 27.69 -30.30
N ASP A 50 -16.50 28.20 -29.41
CA ASP A 50 -15.14 27.69 -29.20
C ASP A 50 -15.11 26.16 -28.97
N VAL A 51 -16.04 25.65 -28.15
CA VAL A 51 -16.13 24.22 -27.78
C VAL A 51 -16.48 23.32 -28.97
N MET A 52 -17.07 23.88 -30.04
CA MET A 52 -17.45 23.13 -31.24
C MET A 52 -16.46 23.28 -32.41
N LEU A 53 -15.60 24.29 -32.42
CA LEU A 53 -14.76 24.62 -33.58
C LEU A 53 -13.24 24.47 -33.38
N ASP A 54 -12.72 24.44 -32.16
CA ASP A 54 -11.29 24.14 -31.94
C ASP A 54 -11.06 23.25 -30.72
N SER A 55 -10.16 22.27 -30.87
CA SER A 55 -9.87 21.22 -29.88
C SER A 55 -8.74 21.57 -28.91
N SER A 56 -8.34 22.84 -28.83
CA SER A 56 -7.26 23.35 -27.98
C SER A 56 -7.80 24.23 -26.83
N ALA A 57 -7.99 23.64 -25.65
CA ALA A 57 -8.62 24.33 -24.52
C ALA A 57 -7.77 25.52 -23.98
N ARG A 58 -8.36 26.72 -23.97
CA ARG A 58 -7.78 28.03 -23.61
C ARG A 58 -6.79 28.60 -24.64
N VAL A 59 -7.31 29.08 -25.77
CA VAL A 59 -6.59 30.05 -26.63
C VAL A 59 -6.28 31.30 -25.79
N ALA A 60 -5.00 31.68 -25.72
CA ALA A 60 -4.54 32.78 -24.89
C ALA A 60 -5.19 34.12 -25.30
N PRO A 61 -5.47 35.05 -24.37
CA PRO A 61 -6.24 36.27 -24.64
C PRO A 61 -5.62 37.22 -25.66
N TYR A 62 -4.32 37.08 -25.96
CA TYR A 62 -3.62 37.80 -27.01
C TYR A 62 -2.90 36.84 -27.97
N ARG A 63 -2.84 37.20 -29.26
CA ARG A 63 -2.07 36.48 -30.29
C ARG A 63 -1.42 37.43 -31.29
N ILE A 64 -0.33 37.02 -31.91
CA ILE A 64 0.24 37.67 -33.08
C ILE A 64 0.04 36.75 -34.28
N LEU A 65 -0.63 37.28 -35.30
CA LEU A 65 -0.73 36.69 -36.63
C LEU A 65 0.39 37.24 -37.51
N TYR A 66 0.91 36.39 -38.39
CA TYR A 66 1.70 36.77 -39.55
C TYR A 66 0.84 36.67 -40.82
N GLN A 67 1.04 37.61 -41.74
CA GLN A 67 0.40 37.69 -43.05
C GLN A 67 1.48 38.17 -44.05
N ALA A 68 1.59 37.56 -45.23
CA ALA A 68 2.35 38.16 -46.32
C ALA A 68 1.51 39.30 -46.96
N PRO A 69 2.14 40.33 -47.57
CA PRO A 69 1.42 41.27 -48.43
C PRO A 69 0.55 40.52 -49.44
N ASP A 70 -0.67 41.02 -49.68
CA ASP A 70 -1.69 40.45 -50.57
C ASP A 70 -2.18 39.00 -50.30
N SER A 71 -1.54 38.25 -49.39
CA SER A 71 -2.02 36.94 -48.93
C SER A 71 -3.31 37.05 -48.10
N MET A 72 -4.35 36.31 -48.51
CA MET A 72 -5.58 36.14 -47.73
C MET A 72 -5.43 35.15 -46.55
N ILE A 73 -4.29 34.46 -46.43
CA ILE A 73 -4.02 33.44 -45.42
C ILE A 73 -3.19 34.04 -44.28
N TYR A 74 -3.65 33.79 -43.04
CA TYR A 74 -3.02 34.22 -41.80
C TYR A 74 -2.40 33.03 -41.05
N TRP A 75 -1.29 33.24 -40.36
CA TRP A 75 -0.61 32.22 -39.55
C TRP A 75 -0.43 32.71 -38.11
N THR A 76 -0.84 31.95 -37.10
CA THR A 76 -0.52 32.29 -35.70
C THR A 76 0.93 31.96 -35.42
N ILE A 77 1.71 32.93 -34.93
CA ILE A 77 3.16 32.77 -34.65
C ILE A 77 3.54 33.02 -33.19
N ALA A 78 2.71 33.73 -32.42
CA ALA A 78 2.85 33.88 -30.98
C ALA A 78 1.50 34.00 -30.29
N CYS A 79 1.42 33.55 -29.04
CA CYS A 79 0.25 33.66 -28.15
C CYS A 79 0.71 34.16 -26.77
N GLY A 80 -0.10 34.95 -26.08
CA GLY A 80 0.26 35.55 -24.79
C GLY A 80 -0.88 35.56 -23.78
N CYS A 81 -0.56 35.14 -22.55
CA CYS A 81 -1.46 35.12 -21.41
C CYS A 81 -1.65 36.51 -20.79
N SER A 82 -0.72 37.44 -21.03
CA SER A 82 -0.83 38.84 -20.61
C SER A 82 -0.50 39.80 -21.75
N ARG A 83 -0.94 41.07 -21.60
CA ARG A 83 -0.60 42.14 -22.56
C ARG A 83 0.90 42.46 -22.58
N LYS A 84 1.59 42.31 -21.44
CA LYS A 84 3.05 42.52 -21.33
C LYS A 84 3.80 41.48 -22.16
N GLU A 85 3.56 40.20 -21.88
CA GLU A 85 4.19 39.06 -22.57
C GLU A 85 4.05 39.13 -24.11
N ILE A 86 2.84 39.45 -24.62
CA ILE A 86 2.65 39.53 -26.07
C ILE A 86 3.29 40.77 -26.70
N THR A 87 3.47 41.85 -25.92
CA THR A 87 4.12 43.08 -26.40
C THR A 87 5.62 42.88 -26.52
N GLU A 88 6.25 42.14 -25.60
CA GLU A 88 7.65 41.71 -25.70
C GLU A 88 7.91 40.90 -26.98
N HIS A 89 7.00 39.98 -27.34
CA HIS A 89 7.07 39.25 -28.62
C HIS A 89 6.84 40.14 -29.85
N TRP A 90 5.95 41.13 -29.75
CA TRP A 90 5.70 42.11 -30.83
C TRP A 90 6.93 42.97 -31.10
N GLU A 91 7.51 43.55 -30.05
CA GLU A 91 8.70 44.42 -30.15
C GLU A 91 9.91 43.64 -30.68
N TRP A 92 10.03 42.35 -30.34
CA TRP A 92 11.05 41.48 -30.94
C TRP A 92 10.87 41.34 -32.47
N LEU A 93 9.65 41.09 -32.96
CA LEU A 93 9.38 40.99 -34.42
C LEU A 93 9.68 42.31 -35.15
N GLU A 94 9.27 43.42 -34.55
CA GLU A 94 9.42 44.78 -35.07
C GLU A 94 10.90 45.19 -35.18
N GLN A 95 11.72 44.83 -34.19
CA GLN A 95 13.17 45.10 -34.19
C GLN A 95 13.97 44.13 -35.07
N ASN A 96 13.66 42.82 -35.04
CA ASN A 96 14.55 41.78 -35.59
C ASN A 96 14.15 41.26 -36.97
N LEU A 97 12.85 41.32 -37.34
CA LEU A 97 12.38 40.82 -38.64
C LEU A 97 11.92 41.93 -39.57
N LEU A 98 11.19 42.95 -39.10
CA LEU A 98 10.44 43.87 -39.96
C LEU A 98 11.27 44.51 -41.09
N GLN A 99 12.46 45.05 -40.77
CA GLN A 99 13.37 45.61 -41.78
C GLN A 99 13.92 44.56 -42.77
N THR A 100 14.09 43.31 -42.32
CA THR A 100 14.57 42.23 -43.18
C THR A 100 13.47 41.74 -44.13
N LEU A 101 12.20 41.73 -43.69
CA LEU A 101 11.07 41.33 -44.52
C LEU A 101 10.86 42.27 -45.71
N SER A 102 11.09 43.57 -45.52
CA SER A 102 11.03 44.57 -46.60
C SER A 102 12.16 44.50 -47.64
N ILE A 103 13.11 43.56 -47.52
CA ILE A 103 14.18 43.33 -48.52
C ILE A 103 13.76 42.25 -49.55
N PHE A 104 12.80 41.40 -49.23
CA PHE A 104 12.38 40.31 -50.11
C PHE A 104 11.31 40.76 -51.12
N GLU A 105 11.53 40.46 -52.40
CA GLU A 105 10.61 40.76 -53.50
C GLU A 105 9.57 39.64 -53.76
N ASN A 106 9.68 38.49 -53.07
CA ASN A 106 8.88 37.28 -53.32
C ASN A 106 8.21 36.77 -52.03
N GLU A 107 6.87 36.73 -52.03
CA GLU A 107 6.06 36.19 -50.92
C GLU A 107 6.48 34.78 -50.48
N ASN A 108 6.87 33.89 -51.39
CA ASN A 108 7.25 32.53 -51.02
C ASN A 108 8.55 32.49 -50.20
N ASP A 109 9.47 33.41 -50.47
CA ASP A 109 10.72 33.52 -49.71
C ASP A 109 10.47 34.19 -48.36
N ILE A 110 9.60 35.20 -48.28
CA ILE A 110 9.11 35.82 -47.03
C ILE A 110 8.45 34.74 -46.15
N ASN A 111 7.50 33.98 -46.70
CA ASN A 111 6.81 32.90 -46.00
C ASN A 111 7.78 31.82 -45.49
N THR A 112 8.76 31.44 -46.31
CA THR A 112 9.77 30.43 -45.94
C THR A 112 10.71 30.95 -44.85
N PHE A 113 11.19 32.20 -44.99
CA PHE A 113 12.07 32.87 -44.03
C PHE A 113 11.40 33.06 -42.67
N VAL A 114 10.17 33.59 -42.62
CA VAL A 114 9.42 33.79 -41.36
C VAL A 114 9.16 32.45 -40.69
N ARG A 115 8.66 31.44 -41.40
CA ARG A 115 8.38 30.12 -40.81
C ARG A 115 9.67 29.47 -40.28
N GLY A 116 10.77 29.54 -41.02
CA GLY A 116 12.08 29.04 -40.60
C GLY A 116 12.65 29.79 -39.38
N LYS A 117 12.51 31.12 -39.33
CA LYS A 117 12.96 31.93 -38.17
C LYS A 117 12.15 31.65 -36.92
N ILE A 118 10.81 31.62 -37.01
CA ILE A 118 9.94 31.29 -35.86
C ILE A 118 10.25 29.87 -35.34
N GLN A 119 10.44 28.89 -36.22
CA GLN A 119 10.86 27.53 -35.82
C GLN A 119 12.26 27.50 -35.18
N GLY A 120 13.21 28.31 -35.67
CA GLY A 120 14.53 28.48 -35.06
C GLY A 120 14.46 29.03 -33.63
N ILE A 121 13.68 30.10 -33.42
CA ILE A 121 13.48 30.70 -32.09
C ILE A 121 12.85 29.70 -31.12
N ILE A 122 11.87 28.91 -31.57
CA ILE A 122 11.26 27.84 -30.77
C ILE A 122 12.29 26.76 -30.41
N ALA A 123 13.17 26.36 -31.33
CA ALA A 123 14.23 25.39 -31.06
C ALA A 123 15.26 25.92 -30.04
N GLU A 124 15.64 27.19 -30.15
CA GLU A 124 16.59 27.85 -29.25
C GLU A 124 16.02 28.06 -27.85
N TYR A 125 14.77 28.51 -27.73
CA TYR A 125 14.04 28.64 -26.47
C TYR A 125 13.93 27.30 -25.72
N ASN A 126 13.63 26.21 -26.44
CA ASN A 126 13.59 24.86 -25.86
C ASN A 126 14.99 24.38 -25.40
N LYS A 127 16.06 24.78 -26.09
CA LYS A 127 17.44 24.42 -25.76
C LYS A 127 17.96 25.15 -24.52
N ILE A 128 17.62 26.43 -24.35
CA ILE A 128 18.01 27.24 -23.18
C ILE A 128 17.33 26.73 -21.90
N ASN A 129 16.04 26.36 -21.98
CA ASN A 129 15.26 25.89 -20.83
C ASN A 129 15.53 24.43 -20.42
N GLY A 130 16.62 23.80 -20.89
CA GLY A 130 17.09 22.50 -20.41
C GLY A 130 16.16 21.31 -20.65
N ILE A 131 15.16 21.45 -21.53
CA ILE A 131 14.14 20.41 -21.78
C ILE A 131 14.82 19.23 -22.48
N ARG A 132 15.11 18.16 -21.72
CA ARG A 132 15.61 16.87 -22.24
C ARG A 132 14.72 16.38 -23.38
N GLU A 133 15.30 15.78 -24.43
CA GLU A 133 14.54 15.04 -25.45
C GLU A 133 13.71 13.96 -24.75
N ASP A 134 12.40 14.19 -24.71
CA ASP A 134 11.43 13.42 -23.95
C ASP A 134 10.57 12.57 -24.89
N ASP A 135 10.14 11.42 -24.39
CA ASP A 135 9.42 10.40 -25.16
C ASP A 135 7.92 10.79 -25.35
N ASP A 136 7.46 11.84 -24.67
CA ASP A 136 6.08 12.30 -24.61
C ASP A 136 5.78 13.56 -25.45
N THR A 137 4.64 13.54 -26.15
CA THR A 137 4.23 14.62 -27.08
C THR A 137 3.94 15.95 -26.37
N ALA A 138 4.18 17.08 -27.04
CA ALA A 138 3.91 18.41 -26.49
C ALA A 138 2.44 18.60 -26.01
N LYS A 139 1.46 18.06 -26.75
CA LYS A 139 0.04 18.09 -26.35
C LYS A 139 -0.28 17.20 -25.13
N PHE A 140 0.59 16.25 -24.78
CA PHE A 140 0.53 15.52 -23.51
C PHE A 140 1.11 16.37 -22.37
N LYS A 141 2.30 16.95 -22.55
CA LYS A 141 2.93 17.85 -21.55
C LYS A 141 2.03 19.01 -21.16
N GLU A 142 1.36 19.62 -22.14
CA GLU A 142 0.36 20.67 -21.92
C GLU A 142 -0.83 20.18 -21.06
N ALA A 143 -1.29 18.96 -21.29
CA ALA A 143 -2.34 18.33 -20.48
C ALA A 143 -1.87 17.99 -19.06
N THR A 144 -0.60 17.60 -18.89
CA THR A 144 0.04 17.39 -17.58
C THR A 144 0.13 18.70 -16.78
N VAL A 145 0.56 19.81 -17.39
CA VAL A 145 0.57 21.12 -16.72
C VAL A 145 -0.85 21.58 -16.36
N LYS A 146 -1.83 21.33 -17.24
CA LYS A 146 -3.25 21.60 -16.94
C LYS A 146 -3.77 20.73 -15.80
N PHE A 147 -3.41 19.44 -15.73
CA PHE A 147 -3.79 18.54 -14.63
C PHE A 147 -3.34 19.08 -13.27
N HIS A 148 -2.03 19.32 -13.08
CA HIS A 148 -1.51 19.86 -11.82
C HIS A 148 -2.19 21.18 -11.44
N LYS A 149 -2.32 22.12 -12.39
CA LYS A 149 -2.91 23.44 -12.13
C LYS A 149 -4.43 23.44 -11.90
N LEU A 150 -5.19 22.53 -12.50
CA LEU A 150 -6.65 22.45 -12.30
C LEU A 150 -7.02 21.71 -11.01
N PHE A 151 -6.24 20.69 -10.65
CA PHE A 151 -6.57 19.85 -9.51
C PHE A 151 -5.85 20.25 -8.21
N GLY A 152 -4.70 20.93 -8.31
CA GLY A 152 -3.85 21.27 -7.16
C GLY A 152 -2.92 20.11 -6.75
N MET A 153 -2.54 19.27 -7.73
CA MET A 153 -1.74 18.07 -7.49
C MET A 153 -0.24 18.38 -7.41
N PRO A 154 0.53 17.64 -6.59
CA PRO A 154 1.99 17.75 -6.51
C PRO A 154 2.67 17.15 -7.76
N GLU A 155 3.89 17.57 -8.09
CA GLU A 155 4.58 17.15 -9.35
C GLU A 155 4.94 15.64 -9.37
N GLU A 156 4.94 15.02 -8.21
CA GLU A 156 5.08 13.59 -8.00
C GLU A 156 3.88 12.78 -8.56
N GLU A 157 2.69 13.40 -8.66
CA GLU A 157 1.44 12.75 -9.12
C GLU A 157 1.37 12.65 -10.64
N LYS A 158 2.12 11.70 -11.20
CA LYS A 158 2.27 11.55 -12.65
C LYS A 158 0.94 11.21 -13.36
N LEU A 159 0.56 12.08 -14.30
CA LEU A 159 -0.54 11.83 -15.23
C LEU A 159 -0.21 10.62 -16.13
N VAL A 160 -1.11 9.64 -16.17
CA VAL A 160 -1.00 8.43 -17.00
C VAL A 160 -1.60 8.69 -18.38
N ASN A 161 -2.88 9.08 -18.45
CA ASN A 161 -3.53 9.45 -19.70
C ASN A 161 -4.75 10.37 -19.47
N TYR A 162 -5.26 10.99 -20.53
CA TYR A 162 -6.50 11.77 -20.50
C TYR A 162 -7.42 11.46 -21.68
N TYR A 163 -8.73 11.50 -21.45
CA TYR A 163 -9.78 11.18 -22.42
C TYR A 163 -10.89 12.24 -22.37
N SER A 164 -11.56 12.52 -23.50
CA SER A 164 -12.79 13.33 -23.46
C SER A 164 -14.00 12.43 -23.23
N CYS A 165 -14.93 12.91 -22.42
CA CYS A 165 -16.18 12.24 -22.05
C CYS A 165 -17.20 13.26 -21.52
N SER A 166 -18.45 12.80 -21.36
CA SER A 166 -19.50 13.53 -20.63
C SER A 166 -19.64 12.96 -19.21
N TYR A 167 -19.59 13.81 -18.19
CA TYR A 167 -19.94 13.44 -16.81
C TYR A 167 -21.39 13.83 -16.49
N TRP A 168 -22.18 12.92 -15.95
CA TRP A 168 -23.58 13.18 -15.60
C TRP A 168 -23.72 13.63 -14.14
N LYS A 169 -24.19 14.87 -13.92
CA LYS A 169 -24.63 15.34 -12.60
C LYS A 169 -26.16 15.43 -12.61
N GLY A 170 -26.82 14.34 -12.19
CA GLY A 170 -28.25 14.13 -12.43
C GLY A 170 -28.54 13.94 -13.91
N LYS A 171 -29.65 14.50 -14.41
CA LYS A 171 -30.05 14.40 -15.83
C LYS A 171 -29.29 15.31 -16.80
N VAL A 172 -28.25 16.03 -16.33
CA VAL A 172 -27.49 16.99 -17.15
C VAL A 172 -26.09 16.44 -17.44
N PRO A 173 -25.74 16.14 -18.71
CA PRO A 173 -24.37 15.81 -19.10
C PRO A 173 -23.52 17.07 -19.14
N ARG A 174 -22.30 16.99 -18.59
CA ARG A 174 -21.27 18.02 -18.66
C ARG A 174 -20.11 17.50 -19.50
N GLN A 175 -19.92 18.05 -20.70
CA GLN A 175 -18.83 17.64 -21.58
C GLN A 175 -17.49 18.16 -21.07
N GLY A 176 -16.49 17.30 -20.99
CA GLY A 176 -15.19 17.66 -20.45
C GLY A 176 -14.10 16.62 -20.73
N TRP A 177 -13.17 16.55 -19.78
CA TRP A 177 -11.99 15.70 -19.85
C TRP A 177 -11.81 14.96 -18.52
N ILE A 178 -11.62 13.65 -18.61
CA ILE A 178 -11.17 12.81 -17.51
C ILE A 178 -9.64 12.63 -17.63
N TYR A 179 -8.96 12.81 -16.52
CA TYR A 179 -7.51 12.69 -16.34
C TYR A 179 -7.27 11.53 -15.36
N LEU A 180 -6.49 10.55 -15.78
CA LEU A 180 -6.14 9.39 -14.97
C LEU A 180 -4.65 9.52 -14.62
N SER A 181 -4.32 9.62 -13.34
CA SER A 181 -2.96 9.58 -12.80
C SER A 181 -2.74 8.27 -12.03
N ILE A 182 -1.54 8.07 -11.48
CA ILE A 182 -1.20 6.84 -10.75
C ILE A 182 -2.18 6.60 -9.59
N ASN A 183 -2.49 7.62 -8.80
CA ASN A 183 -3.27 7.48 -7.55
C ASN A 183 -4.70 8.06 -7.66
N HIS A 184 -5.01 8.85 -8.71
CA HIS A 184 -6.28 9.56 -8.83
C HIS A 184 -6.99 9.42 -10.20
N LEU A 185 -8.32 9.44 -10.12
CA LEU A 185 -9.26 9.75 -11.19
C LEU A 185 -9.74 11.18 -11.00
N CYS A 186 -9.45 12.06 -11.96
CA CYS A 186 -9.86 13.46 -11.92
C CYS A 186 -10.72 13.82 -13.15
N PHE A 187 -11.73 14.67 -13.01
CA PHE A 187 -12.54 15.16 -14.14
C PHE A 187 -12.73 16.67 -14.09
N TYR A 188 -12.64 17.30 -15.26
CA TYR A 188 -12.83 18.74 -15.45
C TYR A 188 -13.79 19.06 -16.61
N SER A 189 -14.74 19.95 -16.35
CA SER A 189 -15.62 20.56 -17.35
C SER A 189 -15.86 22.03 -17.00
N PHE A 190 -15.83 22.91 -17.99
CA PHE A 190 -16.30 24.30 -17.87
C PHE A 190 -17.26 24.59 -19.02
N LEU A 191 -18.55 24.76 -18.72
CA LEU A 191 -19.60 24.91 -19.73
C LEU A 191 -20.65 25.93 -19.24
N MET A 192 -21.03 26.90 -20.09
CA MET A 192 -21.99 27.97 -19.76
C MET A 192 -21.68 28.69 -18.43
N GLY A 193 -20.40 28.97 -18.17
CA GLY A 193 -19.95 29.62 -16.93
C GLY A 193 -19.99 28.74 -15.68
N ARG A 194 -20.42 27.48 -15.79
CA ARG A 194 -20.48 26.52 -14.67
C ARG A 194 -19.33 25.53 -14.75
N GLU A 195 -18.46 25.58 -13.74
CA GLU A 195 -17.38 24.61 -13.57
C GLU A 195 -17.90 23.30 -12.96
N ALA A 196 -17.21 22.20 -13.26
CA ALA A 196 -17.26 20.93 -12.57
C ALA A 196 -15.83 20.39 -12.44
N LYS A 197 -15.34 20.40 -11.20
CA LYS A 197 -14.14 19.70 -10.76
C LYS A 197 -14.59 18.44 -9.99
N LEU A 198 -13.89 17.34 -10.18
CA LEU A 198 -14.07 16.08 -9.44
C LEU A 198 -12.71 15.41 -9.28
N VAL A 199 -12.43 14.90 -8.09
CA VAL A 199 -11.22 14.13 -7.73
C VAL A 199 -11.69 12.93 -6.92
N ILE A 200 -11.22 11.74 -7.28
CA ILE A 200 -11.50 10.47 -6.60
C ILE A 200 -10.17 9.71 -6.54
N ARG A 201 -9.76 9.18 -5.38
CA ARG A 201 -8.58 8.29 -5.31
C ARG A 201 -8.98 6.90 -5.76
N TRP A 202 -8.09 6.15 -6.41
CA TRP A 202 -8.40 4.78 -6.82
C TRP A 202 -8.80 3.87 -5.63
N VAL A 203 -8.23 4.11 -4.44
CA VAL A 203 -8.58 3.42 -3.18
C VAL A 203 -10.01 3.70 -2.67
N ASP A 204 -10.64 4.82 -3.06
CA ASP A 204 -11.99 5.19 -2.63
C ASP A 204 -13.10 4.55 -3.48
N ILE A 205 -12.74 3.89 -4.58
CA ILE A 205 -13.68 3.32 -5.55
C ILE A 205 -14.16 1.95 -5.05
N THR A 206 -15.47 1.81 -4.86
CA THR A 206 -16.12 0.60 -4.35
C THR A 206 -16.57 -0.35 -5.45
N GLN A 207 -16.85 0.19 -6.64
CA GLN A 207 -17.35 -0.56 -7.78
C GLN A 207 -17.02 0.21 -9.07
N LEU A 208 -16.38 -0.48 -10.01
CA LEU A 208 -16.07 0.03 -11.34
C LEU A 208 -16.78 -0.87 -12.36
N GLU A 209 -17.75 -0.31 -13.10
CA GLU A 209 -18.59 -1.08 -14.03
C GLU A 209 -18.68 -0.42 -15.40
N LYS A 210 -18.66 -1.23 -16.46
CA LYS A 210 -18.99 -0.81 -17.82
C LYS A 210 -20.39 -1.32 -18.16
N ASN A 211 -21.39 -0.46 -18.02
CA ASN A 211 -22.79 -0.82 -18.22
C ASN A 211 -23.34 -0.18 -19.51
N ALA A 212 -24.08 -0.95 -20.29
CA ALA A 212 -24.97 -0.41 -21.31
C ALA A 212 -26.40 -0.39 -20.74
N THR A 213 -27.05 0.77 -20.76
CA THR A 213 -28.44 0.90 -20.31
C THR A 213 -29.34 1.29 -21.48
N LEU A 214 -30.63 0.96 -21.38
CA LEU A 214 -31.61 1.21 -22.44
C LEU A 214 -31.79 2.70 -22.80
N LEU A 215 -31.31 3.60 -21.93
CA LEU A 215 -31.32 5.06 -22.12
C LEU A 215 -29.93 5.65 -22.43
N LEU A 216 -28.84 4.95 -22.12
CA LEU A 216 -27.47 5.39 -22.32
C LEU A 216 -26.59 4.19 -22.77
N PRO A 217 -26.23 4.08 -24.06
CA PRO A 217 -25.25 3.11 -24.52
C PRO A 217 -23.84 3.49 -24.03
N ASP A 218 -23.05 2.48 -23.65
CA ASP A 218 -21.64 2.58 -23.23
C ASP A 218 -21.38 3.67 -22.15
N VAL A 219 -21.67 3.32 -20.88
CA VAL A 219 -21.41 4.14 -19.70
C VAL A 219 -20.38 3.45 -18.79
N ILE A 220 -19.40 4.21 -18.30
CA ILE A 220 -18.58 3.81 -17.14
C ILE A 220 -19.23 4.36 -15.88
N LYS A 221 -19.59 3.46 -14.95
CA LYS A 221 -20.04 3.78 -13.60
C LYS A 221 -18.85 3.64 -12.64
N VAL A 222 -18.61 4.66 -11.83
CA VAL A 222 -17.66 4.66 -10.72
C VAL A 222 -18.45 4.94 -9.44
N SER A 223 -18.58 3.94 -8.58
CA SER A 223 -19.12 4.11 -7.23
C SER A 223 -17.99 4.37 -6.24
N THR A 224 -18.23 5.24 -5.27
CA THR A 224 -17.47 5.34 -4.01
C THR A 224 -18.36 4.88 -2.85
N ARG A 225 -17.94 5.11 -1.60
CA ARG A 225 -18.76 4.85 -0.41
C ARG A 225 -19.94 5.82 -0.25
N SER A 226 -19.82 7.04 -0.78
CA SER A 226 -20.79 8.14 -0.56
C SER A 226 -21.44 8.67 -1.84
N SER A 227 -20.94 8.29 -3.02
CA SER A 227 -21.38 8.84 -4.31
C SER A 227 -21.29 7.84 -5.47
N GLN A 228 -22.09 8.06 -6.51
CA GLN A 228 -21.97 7.34 -7.79
C GLN A 228 -21.79 8.35 -8.93
N HIS A 229 -20.85 8.06 -9.82
CA HIS A 229 -20.43 8.92 -10.91
C HIS A 229 -20.58 8.16 -12.24
N PHE A 230 -21.21 8.78 -13.23
CA PHE A 230 -21.46 8.17 -14.53
C PHE A 230 -20.78 8.97 -15.63
N PHE A 231 -19.99 8.30 -16.46
CA PHE A 231 -19.24 8.88 -17.57
C PHE A 231 -19.59 8.17 -18.88
N SER A 232 -19.78 8.93 -19.97
CA SER A 232 -20.19 8.40 -21.27
C SER A 232 -19.54 9.16 -22.44
N VAL A 233 -19.87 8.78 -23.68
CA VAL A 233 -19.37 9.45 -24.91
C VAL A 233 -17.83 9.42 -25.00
N PHE A 234 -17.23 8.28 -24.66
CA PHE A 234 -15.81 8.02 -24.86
C PHE A 234 -15.52 7.58 -26.30
N LEU A 235 -14.42 8.06 -26.88
CA LEU A 235 -13.95 7.61 -28.21
C LEU A 235 -13.51 6.14 -28.24
N ASN A 236 -13.07 5.59 -27.09
CA ASN A 236 -12.69 4.18 -26.95
C ASN A 236 -12.94 3.71 -25.51
N ILE A 237 -14.21 3.58 -25.12
CA ILE A 237 -14.62 3.21 -23.75
C ILE A 237 -13.90 1.96 -23.24
N SER A 238 -13.69 0.95 -24.10
CA SER A 238 -13.10 -0.34 -23.70
C SER A 238 -11.58 -0.27 -23.47
N GLU A 239 -10.88 0.74 -24.00
CA GLU A 239 -9.48 1.02 -23.64
C GLU A 239 -9.40 1.88 -22.38
N THR A 240 -10.25 2.91 -22.27
CA THR A 240 -10.32 3.75 -21.07
C THR A 240 -10.66 2.89 -19.84
N PHE A 241 -11.68 2.04 -19.92
CA PHE A 241 -12.11 1.16 -18.83
C PHE A 241 -10.96 0.24 -18.38
N LYS A 242 -10.26 -0.42 -19.30
CA LYS A 242 -9.12 -1.30 -18.97
C LYS A 242 -7.97 -0.59 -18.27
N LEU A 243 -7.73 0.69 -18.59
CA LEU A 243 -6.74 1.49 -17.87
C LEU A 243 -7.24 1.86 -16.46
N MET A 244 -8.54 2.13 -16.29
CA MET A 244 -9.15 2.35 -14.98
C MET A 244 -9.12 1.08 -14.12
N GLU A 245 -9.36 -0.10 -14.71
CA GLU A 245 -9.21 -1.40 -14.04
C GLU A 245 -7.76 -1.64 -13.57
N GLN A 246 -6.77 -1.37 -14.43
CA GLN A 246 -5.35 -1.48 -14.09
C GLN A 246 -4.94 -0.56 -12.94
N LEU A 247 -5.32 0.72 -12.99
CA LEU A 247 -4.97 1.70 -11.97
C LEU A 247 -5.68 1.42 -10.64
N ALA A 248 -6.96 1.00 -10.68
CA ALA A 248 -7.66 0.50 -9.51
C ALA A 248 -6.95 -0.73 -8.91
N ASN A 249 -6.59 -1.73 -9.71
CA ASN A 249 -5.90 -2.93 -9.21
C ASN A 249 -4.50 -2.63 -8.64
N ILE A 250 -3.78 -1.64 -9.18
CA ILE A 250 -2.49 -1.17 -8.63
C ILE A 250 -2.69 -0.48 -7.27
N ALA A 251 -3.63 0.45 -7.16
CA ALA A 251 -3.92 1.13 -5.89
C ALA A 251 -4.48 0.19 -4.81
N MET A 252 -5.20 -0.86 -5.22
CA MET A 252 -5.67 -1.91 -4.33
C MET A 252 -4.54 -2.84 -3.85
N ARG A 253 -3.54 -3.15 -4.69
CA ARG A 253 -2.29 -3.84 -4.26
C ARG A 253 -1.47 -2.95 -3.32
N GLN A 254 -1.30 -1.66 -3.64
CA GLN A 254 -0.63 -0.69 -2.74
C GLN A 254 -1.25 -0.65 -1.34
N LEU A 255 -2.58 -0.80 -1.23
CA LEU A 255 -3.28 -0.80 0.05
C LEU A 255 -3.03 -2.07 0.91
N LEU A 256 -2.63 -3.19 0.26
CA LEU A 256 -2.28 -4.44 0.92
C LEU A 256 -0.78 -4.55 1.22
N ASP A 257 0.04 -4.28 0.19
CA ASP A 257 1.46 -4.65 0.14
C ASP A 257 2.40 -3.43 0.27
N ASN A 258 1.85 -2.20 0.19
CA ASN A 258 2.57 -0.91 0.18
C ASN A 258 3.64 -0.74 -0.91
N GLU A 259 3.71 -1.66 -1.89
CA GLU A 259 4.54 -1.53 -3.09
C GLU A 259 4.05 -0.37 -3.99
N GLY A 260 4.66 0.81 -3.82
CA GLY A 260 4.42 1.98 -4.66
C GLY A 260 4.70 1.73 -6.15
N PHE A 261 4.13 2.56 -7.04
CA PHE A 261 4.36 2.39 -8.48
C PHE A 261 5.80 2.80 -8.87
N GLU A 262 6.69 1.82 -8.97
CA GLU A 262 7.96 1.96 -9.68
C GLU A 262 7.75 1.91 -11.20
N GLN A 263 8.41 2.80 -11.96
CA GLN A 263 8.35 2.85 -13.43
C GLN A 263 9.47 2.01 -14.07
N ASP A 264 9.14 1.20 -15.08
CA ASP A 264 10.10 0.33 -15.77
C ASP A 264 10.88 1.12 -16.83
N LYS A 265 12.10 1.51 -16.44
CA LYS A 265 13.04 2.27 -17.28
C LYS A 265 13.72 1.43 -18.37
N SER A 266 13.48 0.11 -18.43
CA SER A 266 14.08 -0.79 -19.43
C SER A 266 13.34 -0.83 -20.77
N LEU A 267 12.11 -0.30 -20.83
CA LEU A 267 11.25 -0.36 -22.02
C LEU A 267 11.83 0.44 -23.21
N PRO A 268 11.72 -0.06 -24.46
CA PRO A 268 12.25 0.63 -25.63
C PRO A 268 11.61 2.01 -25.88
N ARG A 269 12.46 3.03 -26.03
CA ARG A 269 12.07 4.39 -26.46
C ARG A 269 11.48 4.41 -27.87
N LEU A 270 10.58 5.36 -28.15
CA LEU A 270 9.91 5.45 -29.45
C LEU A 270 10.87 5.85 -30.59
N LYS A 271 10.83 5.09 -31.68
CA LYS A 271 11.41 5.53 -32.97
C LYS A 271 10.49 6.60 -33.57
N LYS A 272 11.08 7.69 -34.10
CA LYS A 272 10.43 8.96 -34.56
C LYS A 272 9.33 8.85 -35.68
N LYS A 273 8.69 7.69 -35.91
CA LYS A 273 7.65 7.46 -36.94
C LYS A 273 6.34 6.82 -36.44
N SER A 274 6.18 6.53 -35.14
CA SER A 274 4.93 5.97 -34.58
C SER A 274 3.88 7.06 -34.26
N PRO A 275 2.63 6.98 -34.75
CA PRO A 275 1.60 7.95 -34.41
C PRO A 275 0.83 7.58 -33.14
N LYS A 276 0.81 8.48 -32.12
CA LYS A 276 -0.35 8.92 -31.28
C LYS A 276 0.05 9.47 -29.91
N LYS A 277 -0.92 10.11 -29.24
CA LYS A 277 -0.86 10.90 -27.99
C LYS A 277 -0.62 10.09 -26.70
N VAL A 278 0.15 8.99 -26.74
CA VAL A 278 0.25 8.04 -25.60
C VAL A 278 1.54 8.28 -24.81
N SER A 279 1.43 8.46 -23.49
CA SER A 279 2.56 8.70 -22.59
C SER A 279 3.47 7.47 -22.44
N ALA A 280 4.71 7.70 -21.99
CA ALA A 280 5.63 6.65 -21.56
C ALA A 280 5.04 5.81 -20.41
N LEU A 281 4.31 6.45 -19.49
CA LEU A 281 3.69 5.78 -18.34
C LEU A 281 2.53 4.86 -18.74
N LYS A 282 1.66 5.27 -19.69
CA LYS A 282 0.64 4.37 -20.24
C LYS A 282 1.27 3.22 -21.03
N ARG A 283 2.35 3.46 -21.78
CA ARG A 283 3.08 2.38 -22.50
C ARG A 283 3.65 1.32 -21.55
N ASP A 284 4.12 1.74 -20.37
CA ASP A 284 4.60 0.84 -19.32
C ASP A 284 3.46 -0.04 -18.77
N LEU A 285 2.33 0.57 -18.35
CA LEU A 285 1.15 -0.17 -17.90
C LEU A 285 0.59 -1.12 -18.98
N ASP A 286 0.51 -0.67 -20.23
CA ASP A 286 0.11 -1.48 -21.38
C ASP A 286 1.10 -2.62 -21.69
N ALA A 287 2.35 -2.57 -21.22
CA ALA A 287 3.35 -3.63 -21.35
C ALA A 287 3.33 -4.61 -20.16
N ARG A 288 3.11 -4.10 -18.94
CA ARG A 288 2.89 -4.91 -17.73
C ARG A 288 1.68 -5.81 -17.88
N ALA A 289 0.53 -5.26 -18.26
CA ALA A 289 -0.70 -6.05 -18.43
C ALA A 289 -0.58 -7.13 -19.52
N LYS A 290 0.21 -6.88 -20.58
CA LYS A 290 0.55 -7.92 -21.58
C LYS A 290 1.45 -9.00 -20.99
N SER A 291 2.41 -8.63 -20.14
CA SER A 291 3.33 -9.56 -19.47
C SER A 291 2.65 -10.33 -18.32
N GLU A 292 1.68 -9.75 -17.61
CA GLU A 292 0.77 -10.47 -16.70
C GLU A 292 -0.05 -11.52 -17.46
N ARG A 293 -0.75 -11.12 -18.55
CA ARG A 293 -1.52 -12.06 -19.37
C ARG A 293 -0.66 -13.16 -20.00
N TYR A 294 0.55 -12.84 -20.42
CA TYR A 294 1.52 -13.80 -20.97
C TYR A 294 1.98 -14.82 -19.91
N ARG A 295 2.40 -14.36 -18.73
CA ARG A 295 2.78 -15.23 -17.60
C ARG A 295 1.61 -16.13 -17.17
N ALA A 296 0.38 -15.60 -17.11
CA ALA A 296 -0.81 -16.36 -16.75
C ALA A 296 -1.14 -17.45 -17.80
N LEU A 297 -1.09 -17.12 -19.10
CA LEU A 297 -1.43 -18.05 -20.19
C LEU A 297 -0.49 -19.27 -20.25
N PHE A 298 0.81 -19.07 -19.99
CA PHE A 298 1.82 -20.13 -20.09
C PHE A 298 2.37 -20.61 -18.73
N ARG A 299 1.81 -20.11 -17.61
CA ARG A 299 2.32 -20.34 -16.24
C ARG A 299 3.84 -20.11 -16.14
N LEU A 300 4.28 -18.89 -16.46
CA LEU A 300 5.70 -18.50 -16.37
C LEU A 300 5.99 -17.76 -15.05
N PRO A 301 7.26 -17.75 -14.57
CA PRO A 301 7.67 -17.09 -13.32
C PRO A 301 7.35 -15.59 -13.27
N LYS A 302 7.28 -15.02 -12.05
CA LYS A 302 6.87 -13.62 -11.83
C LYS A 302 7.78 -12.59 -12.51
N ASP A 303 9.07 -12.86 -12.68
CA ASP A 303 10.04 -11.93 -13.28
C ASP A 303 9.97 -11.86 -14.82
N GLU A 304 9.28 -12.80 -15.48
CA GLU A 304 9.30 -12.93 -16.94
C GLU A 304 8.51 -11.82 -17.66
N LYS A 305 9.19 -11.08 -18.54
CA LYS A 305 8.63 -9.94 -19.31
C LYS A 305 8.59 -10.25 -20.80
N LEU A 306 7.47 -9.93 -21.45
CA LEU A 306 7.24 -10.16 -22.88
C LEU A 306 7.97 -9.11 -23.75
N ASP A 307 8.96 -9.51 -24.55
CA ASP A 307 9.63 -8.63 -25.53
C ASP A 307 8.75 -8.40 -26.77
N GLY A 308 8.08 -9.46 -27.24
CA GLY A 308 7.20 -9.36 -28.40
C GLY A 308 6.37 -10.61 -28.69
N HIS A 309 5.42 -10.47 -29.62
CA HIS A 309 4.62 -11.56 -30.16
C HIS A 309 4.35 -11.35 -31.66
N THR A 310 4.10 -12.43 -32.39
CA THR A 310 3.71 -12.40 -33.81
C THR A 310 2.70 -13.50 -34.11
N ASP A 311 1.79 -13.24 -35.06
CA ASP A 311 1.07 -14.33 -35.73
C ASP A 311 2.08 -15.24 -36.44
N CYS A 312 1.81 -16.54 -36.44
CA CYS A 312 2.60 -17.55 -37.15
C CYS A 312 1.78 -18.84 -37.33
N THR A 313 2.39 -19.83 -37.98
CA THR A 313 1.91 -21.22 -38.02
C THR A 313 2.97 -22.17 -37.51
N LEU A 314 2.62 -23.06 -36.58
CA LEU A 314 3.49 -24.12 -36.05
C LEU A 314 3.18 -25.45 -36.74
N TRP A 315 4.19 -26.15 -37.25
CA TRP A 315 4.06 -27.54 -37.72
C TRP A 315 3.93 -28.50 -36.54
N THR A 316 2.88 -29.32 -36.52
CA THR A 316 2.67 -30.34 -35.48
C THR A 316 2.85 -31.76 -36.04
N PRO A 317 3.86 -32.52 -35.60
CA PRO A 317 4.18 -33.83 -36.19
C PRO A 317 3.05 -34.88 -36.15
N PHE A 318 2.22 -34.83 -35.11
CA PHE A 318 1.15 -35.81 -34.85
C PHE A 318 -0.01 -35.74 -35.84
N ASN A 319 -0.44 -34.52 -36.21
CA ASN A 319 -1.49 -34.32 -37.23
C ASN A 319 -0.93 -34.05 -38.64
N LYS A 320 0.38 -33.80 -38.77
CA LYS A 320 1.09 -33.47 -40.02
C LYS A 320 0.49 -32.26 -40.75
N MET A 321 0.10 -31.24 -39.98
CA MET A 321 -0.43 -29.97 -40.48
C MET A 321 0.20 -28.78 -39.76
N HIS A 322 -0.02 -27.59 -40.34
CA HIS A 322 0.31 -26.31 -39.72
C HIS A 322 -0.88 -25.76 -38.93
N ILE A 323 -0.71 -25.59 -37.62
CA ILE A 323 -1.69 -24.95 -36.74
C ILE A 323 -1.45 -23.44 -36.75
N LEU A 324 -2.51 -22.67 -37.01
CA LEU A 324 -2.48 -21.20 -36.92
C LEU A 324 -2.52 -20.75 -35.45
N GLY A 325 -1.61 -19.87 -35.07
CA GLY A 325 -1.46 -19.40 -33.69
C GLY A 325 -0.72 -18.08 -33.58
N GLN A 326 -0.19 -17.83 -32.39
CA GLN A 326 0.74 -16.74 -32.11
C GLN A 326 1.95 -17.27 -31.36
N MET A 327 3.14 -16.83 -31.76
CA MET A 327 4.39 -17.06 -31.04
C MET A 327 4.72 -15.84 -30.19
N PHE A 328 5.19 -16.08 -28.98
CA PHE A 328 5.56 -15.11 -27.96
C PHE A 328 7.04 -15.31 -27.61
N VAL A 329 7.78 -14.23 -27.43
CA VAL A 329 9.21 -14.25 -27.06
C VAL A 329 9.45 -13.34 -25.87
N SER A 330 10.19 -13.86 -24.91
CA SER A 330 10.59 -13.21 -23.67
C SER A 330 12.03 -13.60 -23.31
N THR A 331 12.56 -13.05 -22.21
CA THR A 331 13.98 -13.18 -21.82
C THR A 331 14.47 -14.61 -21.66
N ASN A 332 13.61 -15.53 -21.21
CA ASN A 332 13.94 -16.91 -20.89
C ASN A 332 13.10 -17.96 -21.65
N TYR A 333 12.06 -17.57 -22.40
CA TYR A 333 11.14 -18.49 -23.07
C TYR A 333 10.74 -18.07 -24.49
N ILE A 334 10.42 -19.07 -25.31
CA ILE A 334 9.63 -18.94 -26.55
C ILE A 334 8.38 -19.78 -26.35
N CYS A 335 7.19 -19.19 -26.49
CA CYS A 335 5.93 -19.90 -26.32
C CYS A 335 5.04 -19.78 -27.56
N PHE A 336 4.14 -20.73 -27.75
CA PHE A 336 3.14 -20.70 -28.83
C PHE A 336 1.77 -21.13 -28.30
N ASN A 337 0.73 -20.45 -28.73
CA ASN A 337 -0.66 -20.86 -28.52
C ASN A 337 -1.44 -20.80 -29.84
N SER A 338 -2.23 -21.83 -30.11
CA SER A 338 -3.19 -21.87 -31.23
C SER A 338 -4.24 -20.76 -31.15
N LYS A 339 -4.85 -20.39 -32.28
CA LYS A 339 -5.98 -19.44 -32.30
C LYS A 339 -7.31 -20.09 -31.90
N GLU A 340 -7.43 -21.39 -32.14
CA GLU A 340 -8.46 -22.25 -31.57
C GLU A 340 -7.99 -22.70 -30.17
N GLU A 341 -8.88 -22.69 -29.17
CA GLU A 341 -8.49 -22.98 -27.79
C GLU A 341 -8.24 -24.48 -27.56
N ASN A 342 -7.32 -24.81 -26.64
CA ASN A 342 -6.91 -26.18 -26.27
C ASN A 342 -6.28 -27.04 -27.39
N LEU A 343 -6.38 -26.63 -28.66
CA LEU A 343 -5.87 -27.38 -29.82
C LEU A 343 -4.36 -27.64 -29.74
N CYS A 344 -3.54 -26.61 -29.49
CA CYS A 344 -2.11 -26.78 -29.24
C CYS A 344 -1.49 -25.58 -28.49
N SER A 345 -0.82 -25.87 -27.37
CA SER A 345 0.04 -24.93 -26.65
C SER A 345 1.44 -25.55 -26.43
N LEU A 346 2.48 -24.70 -26.49
CA LEU A 346 3.87 -25.13 -26.44
C LEU A 346 4.71 -24.08 -25.69
N ILE A 347 5.65 -24.55 -24.87
CA ILE A 347 6.61 -23.74 -24.12
C ILE A 347 8.01 -24.31 -24.39
N ILE A 348 8.92 -23.46 -24.88
CA ILE A 348 10.32 -23.80 -25.14
C ILE A 348 11.19 -22.87 -24.26
N PRO A 349 11.78 -23.35 -23.16
CA PRO A 349 12.77 -22.57 -22.42
C PRO A 349 14.00 -22.32 -23.28
N LEU A 350 14.52 -21.10 -23.28
CA LEU A 350 15.70 -20.74 -24.06
C LEU A 350 16.96 -21.50 -23.62
N TRP A 351 17.01 -21.97 -22.36
CA TRP A 351 18.08 -22.85 -21.89
C TRP A 351 18.02 -24.27 -22.46
N GLU A 352 16.87 -24.71 -23.02
CA GLU A 352 16.74 -26.00 -23.73
C GLU A 352 17.13 -25.90 -25.21
N VAL A 353 17.13 -24.70 -25.80
CA VAL A 353 17.42 -24.50 -27.23
C VAL A 353 18.91 -24.72 -27.53
N THR A 354 19.20 -25.44 -28.61
CA THR A 354 20.56 -25.72 -29.10
C THR A 354 20.88 -25.04 -30.42
N ILE A 355 19.91 -24.98 -31.34
CA ILE A 355 20.10 -24.41 -32.69
C ILE A 355 18.83 -23.65 -33.10
N VAL A 356 19.02 -22.50 -33.75
CA VAL A 356 17.94 -21.68 -34.33
C VAL A 356 18.31 -21.38 -35.78
N GLU A 357 17.59 -21.97 -36.74
CA GLU A 357 17.94 -21.94 -38.16
C GLU A 357 16.89 -21.23 -39.02
N LYS A 358 17.38 -20.47 -40.00
CA LYS A 358 16.56 -19.89 -41.07
C LYS A 358 16.45 -20.90 -42.20
N ALA A 359 15.28 -21.49 -42.39
CA ALA A 359 15.03 -22.33 -43.56
C ALA A 359 14.70 -21.49 -44.80
N ASP A 360 14.89 -22.07 -45.99
CA ASP A 360 14.58 -21.42 -47.26
C ASP A 360 13.09 -21.16 -47.40
N SER A 361 12.74 -19.96 -47.85
CA SER A 361 11.35 -19.55 -48.06
C SER A 361 10.84 -20.05 -49.41
N SER A 362 9.66 -20.66 -49.41
CA SER A 362 8.95 -21.10 -50.63
C SER A 362 7.57 -20.45 -50.73
N SER A 363 6.92 -20.60 -51.87
CA SER A 363 5.52 -20.17 -52.07
C SER A 363 4.51 -20.93 -51.19
N VAL A 364 4.89 -22.06 -50.61
CA VAL A 364 4.07 -22.89 -49.71
C VAL A 364 4.44 -22.64 -48.24
N LEU A 365 5.71 -22.33 -47.96
CA LEU A 365 6.24 -22.04 -46.63
C LEU A 365 6.98 -20.69 -46.64
N PRO A 366 6.28 -19.56 -46.42
CA PRO A 366 6.90 -18.25 -46.32
C PRO A 366 7.59 -18.05 -44.96
N SER A 367 8.80 -17.49 -44.98
CA SER A 367 9.59 -17.12 -43.79
C SER A 367 9.72 -18.21 -42.70
N PRO A 368 10.14 -19.46 -43.02
CA PRO A 368 10.23 -20.52 -42.03
C PRO A 368 11.43 -20.35 -41.08
N LEU A 369 11.24 -20.82 -39.85
CA LEU A 369 12.17 -20.78 -38.71
C LEU A 369 12.15 -22.13 -38.00
N SER A 370 13.31 -22.77 -37.90
CA SER A 370 13.50 -24.03 -37.17
C SER A 370 14.15 -23.75 -35.81
N ILE A 371 13.65 -24.39 -34.75
CA ILE A 371 14.21 -24.32 -33.40
C ILE A 371 14.41 -25.75 -32.90
N SER A 372 15.64 -26.13 -32.59
CA SER A 372 16.00 -27.45 -32.06
C SER A 372 16.44 -27.37 -30.60
N THR A 373 16.13 -28.40 -29.81
CA THR A 373 16.37 -28.47 -28.36
C THR A 373 17.35 -29.59 -27.96
N LYS A 374 17.80 -29.62 -26.70
CA LYS A 374 18.77 -30.63 -26.20
C LYS A 374 18.18 -32.04 -26.24
N ASN A 375 16.89 -32.19 -25.95
CA ASN A 375 16.16 -33.45 -26.08
C ASN A 375 15.90 -33.90 -27.55
N ARG A 376 16.50 -33.24 -28.55
CA ARG A 376 16.38 -33.52 -29.99
C ARG A 376 14.99 -33.34 -30.60
N MET A 377 14.08 -32.63 -29.92
CA MET A 377 12.88 -32.12 -30.59
C MET A 377 13.27 -30.96 -31.53
N THR A 378 12.48 -30.77 -32.59
CA THR A 378 12.63 -29.66 -33.54
C THR A 378 11.26 -29.10 -33.86
N PHE A 379 11.12 -27.78 -33.74
CA PHE A 379 9.88 -27.02 -33.90
C PHE A 379 9.99 -26.12 -35.12
N LEU A 380 9.10 -26.31 -36.10
CA LEU A 380 9.10 -25.54 -37.35
C LEU A 380 7.95 -24.52 -37.35
N PHE A 381 8.33 -23.25 -37.24
CA PHE A 381 7.44 -22.10 -37.38
C PHE A 381 7.50 -21.55 -38.81
N ALA A 382 6.39 -20.99 -39.30
CA ALA A 382 6.31 -20.33 -40.60
C ALA A 382 5.32 -19.15 -40.57
N ASN A 383 5.22 -18.42 -41.69
CA ASN A 383 4.40 -17.22 -41.85
C ASN A 383 4.81 -16.06 -40.91
N LEU A 384 6.11 -15.94 -40.64
CA LEU A 384 6.69 -14.94 -39.74
C LEU A 384 6.95 -13.62 -40.48
N LYS A 385 6.32 -12.53 -40.00
CA LYS A 385 6.31 -11.21 -40.66
C LYS A 385 7.68 -10.52 -40.69
N ASP A 386 8.50 -10.70 -39.66
CA ASP A 386 9.86 -10.17 -39.57
C ASP A 386 10.81 -11.23 -38.96
N ARG A 387 11.01 -12.31 -39.73
CA ARG A 387 11.82 -13.47 -39.32
C ARG A 387 13.25 -13.09 -38.96
N ASP A 388 13.84 -12.14 -39.68
CA ASP A 388 15.28 -11.87 -39.55
C ASP A 388 15.60 -11.04 -38.30
N PHE A 389 14.75 -10.07 -37.93
CA PHE A 389 14.80 -9.43 -36.60
C PHE A 389 14.52 -10.43 -35.47
N LEU A 390 13.52 -11.30 -35.66
CA LEU A 390 13.11 -12.31 -34.67
C LEU A 390 14.23 -13.32 -34.35
N VAL A 391 14.93 -13.81 -35.39
CA VAL A 391 16.08 -14.71 -35.19
C VAL A 391 17.21 -14.00 -34.46
N GLN A 392 17.55 -12.76 -34.84
CA GLN A 392 18.56 -11.99 -34.12
C GLN A 392 18.18 -11.82 -32.64
N ARG A 393 16.91 -11.49 -32.35
CA ARG A 393 16.40 -11.35 -30.99
C ARG A 393 16.54 -12.62 -30.17
N ILE A 394 16.17 -13.77 -30.74
CA ILE A 394 16.33 -15.07 -30.06
C ILE A 394 17.82 -15.35 -29.80
N SER A 395 18.72 -15.09 -30.76
CA SER A 395 20.17 -15.20 -30.55
C SER A 395 20.70 -14.27 -29.45
N ASP A 396 20.24 -13.01 -29.41
CA ASP A 396 20.60 -12.04 -28.37
C ASP A 396 20.17 -12.48 -26.97
N PHE A 397 19.06 -13.23 -26.84
CA PHE A 397 18.64 -13.82 -25.57
C PHE A 397 19.43 -15.08 -25.21
N LEU A 398 19.62 -16.02 -26.16
CA LEU A 398 20.38 -17.26 -25.93
C LEU A 398 21.80 -17.02 -25.39
N GLN A 399 22.48 -15.98 -25.88
CA GLN A 399 23.79 -15.55 -25.38
C GLN A 399 23.72 -15.12 -23.91
N LYS A 400 22.69 -14.36 -23.52
CA LYS A 400 22.49 -13.89 -22.13
C LYS A 400 22.13 -15.05 -21.19
N THR A 401 21.17 -15.89 -21.58
CA THR A 401 20.73 -17.05 -20.77
C THR A 401 21.91 -18.01 -20.53
N THR A 402 22.72 -18.25 -21.55
CA THR A 402 23.93 -19.09 -21.43
C THR A 402 24.94 -18.44 -20.49
N SER A 403 25.25 -17.15 -20.65
CA SER A 403 26.18 -16.43 -19.77
C SER A 403 25.73 -16.43 -18.30
N LYS A 404 24.43 -16.28 -18.03
CA LYS A 404 23.87 -16.29 -16.67
C LYS A 404 24.11 -17.64 -15.99
N ILE A 405 23.73 -18.73 -16.65
CA ILE A 405 23.81 -20.11 -16.12
C ILE A 405 25.27 -20.53 -15.86
N TYR A 406 26.24 -20.07 -16.66
CA TYR A 406 27.66 -20.32 -16.37
C TYR A 406 28.12 -19.59 -15.10
N SER A 407 27.84 -18.29 -14.96
CA SER A 407 28.26 -17.52 -13.79
C SER A 407 27.60 -18.00 -12.48
N GLU A 408 26.34 -18.40 -12.50
CA GLU A 408 25.66 -18.95 -11.32
C GLU A 408 26.27 -20.30 -10.89
N ARG A 409 26.72 -21.13 -11.85
CA ARG A 409 27.43 -22.39 -11.56
C ARG A 409 28.86 -22.16 -11.04
N GLU A 410 29.57 -21.16 -11.54
CA GLU A 410 30.89 -20.79 -11.00
C GLU A 410 30.79 -20.32 -9.54
N ILE A 411 29.79 -19.50 -9.20
CA ILE A 411 29.54 -19.04 -7.83
C ILE A 411 29.18 -20.23 -6.92
N SER A 412 28.27 -21.11 -7.34
CA SER A 412 27.88 -22.28 -6.53
C SER A 412 28.98 -23.34 -6.42
N GLY A 413 29.87 -23.46 -7.41
CA GLY A 413 31.02 -24.37 -7.38
C GLY A 413 32.18 -23.86 -6.51
N SER A 414 32.33 -22.54 -6.36
CA SER A 414 33.46 -21.91 -5.65
C SER A 414 33.55 -22.24 -4.16
N TYR A 415 32.52 -22.85 -3.55
CA TYR A 415 32.52 -23.25 -2.14
C TYR A 415 32.96 -24.71 -1.90
N ASN A 416 33.08 -25.53 -2.94
CA ASN A 416 33.52 -26.93 -2.84
C ASN A 416 34.67 -27.21 -3.83
N SER A 417 35.90 -26.84 -3.45
CA SER A 417 37.10 -27.00 -4.28
C SER A 417 38.31 -27.51 -3.49
N SER A 418 38.51 -28.83 -3.50
CA SER A 418 39.81 -29.48 -3.33
C SER A 418 39.82 -30.72 -4.23
N ASP A 419 40.82 -30.81 -5.12
CA ASP A 419 41.35 -32.01 -5.79
C ASP A 419 40.32 -33.04 -6.33
N ASP A 420 40.13 -33.19 -7.64
CA ASP A 420 41.19 -33.56 -8.58
C ASP A 420 40.84 -33.19 -10.04
N GLU A 421 41.85 -32.98 -10.90
CA GLU A 421 41.64 -32.88 -12.35
C GLU A 421 41.62 -34.27 -13.02
N VAL A 422 41.00 -34.33 -14.22
CA VAL A 422 41.42 -35.10 -15.43
C VAL A 422 40.33 -35.96 -16.10
N TYR A 423 40.26 -35.79 -17.44
CA TYR A 423 39.55 -36.53 -18.49
C TYR A 423 38.01 -36.43 -18.63
N SER A 424 37.63 -35.77 -19.74
CA SER A 424 36.29 -35.72 -20.31
C SER A 424 35.78 -37.09 -20.81
N ARG A 425 34.54 -37.44 -20.48
CA ARG A 425 33.67 -38.30 -21.30
C ARG A 425 32.20 -37.97 -21.06
N ALA A 426 31.37 -38.22 -22.08
CA ALA A 426 29.99 -37.71 -22.11
C ALA A 426 29.03 -38.51 -21.23
N SER A 427 28.20 -37.81 -20.45
CA SER A 427 27.07 -38.39 -19.72
C SER A 427 25.95 -38.79 -20.68
N SER A 428 25.90 -40.06 -21.06
CA SER A 428 24.77 -40.64 -21.78
C SER A 428 23.60 -40.87 -20.82
N VAL A 429 22.45 -40.24 -21.08
CA VAL A 429 21.21 -40.48 -20.33
C VAL A 429 20.80 -41.95 -20.48
N LEU A 430 20.58 -42.63 -19.34
CA LEU A 430 20.25 -44.05 -19.31
C LEU A 430 18.77 -44.30 -19.62
N SER A 431 18.51 -44.94 -20.76
CA SER A 431 17.28 -45.69 -21.01
C SER A 431 17.41 -47.07 -20.38
N SER A 432 16.54 -47.41 -19.42
CA SER A 432 16.51 -48.72 -18.76
C SER A 432 15.17 -49.44 -18.96
N SER A 433 15.19 -50.49 -19.78
CA SER A 433 14.15 -51.54 -19.74
C SER A 433 14.56 -52.62 -18.75
N PRO A 434 13.62 -53.23 -17.99
CA PRO A 434 13.96 -54.18 -16.94
C PRO A 434 14.33 -55.57 -17.50
N GLN A 435 15.40 -56.17 -16.99
CA GLN A 435 15.61 -57.61 -17.04
C GLN A 435 15.66 -58.18 -15.61
N ARG A 436 15.08 -59.37 -15.44
CA ARG A 436 15.05 -60.10 -14.16
C ARG A 436 16.35 -60.88 -13.95
N SER A 437 16.84 -60.87 -12.71
CA SER A 437 17.67 -61.93 -12.14
C SER A 437 17.12 -62.29 -10.76
N LEU A 438 17.22 -63.56 -10.36
CA LEU A 438 16.58 -64.11 -9.16
C LEU A 438 17.57 -64.27 -7.99
N ASN A 439 17.01 -64.31 -6.78
CA ASN A 439 17.62 -64.71 -5.49
C ASN A 439 18.63 -63.70 -4.89
N SER A 440 18.77 -63.55 -3.57
CA SER A 440 18.13 -64.25 -2.42
C SER A 440 17.79 -63.28 -1.27
N GLU A 441 16.92 -63.71 -0.35
CA GLU A 441 16.53 -62.97 0.86
C GLU A 441 17.61 -63.01 1.96
N VAL A 442 17.54 -62.03 2.89
CA VAL A 442 17.55 -62.15 4.38
C VAL A 442 18.14 -60.88 5.04
N ASP A 443 17.33 -60.27 5.93
CA ASP A 443 17.60 -59.31 7.03
C ASP A 443 18.63 -58.14 6.94
N GLY A 444 18.31 -57.07 7.69
CA GLY A 444 19.31 -56.32 8.47
C GLY A 444 19.68 -54.90 8.01
N ASP A 445 19.19 -53.91 8.75
CA ASP A 445 19.79 -52.59 9.03
C ASP A 445 20.70 -51.94 7.97
N GLN A 446 20.13 -51.07 7.13
CA GLN A 446 20.93 -50.06 6.42
C GLN A 446 21.35 -48.92 7.36
N HIS A 447 22.59 -48.98 7.83
CA HIS A 447 23.26 -47.87 8.52
C HIS A 447 23.27 -46.59 7.66
N PHE A 448 22.81 -45.47 8.23
CA PHE A 448 23.03 -44.13 7.67
C PHE A 448 24.51 -43.75 7.79
N ASN A 449 25.14 -43.41 6.66
CA ASN A 449 26.52 -42.91 6.64
C ASN A 449 26.56 -41.43 7.03
N LEU A 450 27.13 -41.12 8.20
CA LEU A 450 27.15 -39.80 8.83
C LEU A 450 28.36 -38.91 8.44
N ASN A 451 29.05 -39.21 7.34
CA ASN A 451 30.31 -38.56 6.95
C ASN A 451 30.14 -37.55 5.78
N GLY A 452 29.08 -36.75 5.81
CA GLY A 452 28.90 -35.58 4.96
C GLY A 452 28.31 -34.43 5.76
N ASN A 453 28.79 -33.20 5.55
CA ASN A 453 28.33 -32.02 6.31
C ASN A 453 26.96 -31.48 5.85
N SER A 454 26.41 -31.99 4.74
CA SER A 454 25.08 -31.63 4.22
C SER A 454 23.96 -32.14 5.11
N VAL A 455 22.92 -31.33 5.33
CA VAL A 455 21.72 -31.71 6.08
C VAL A 455 21.02 -32.91 5.40
N PRO A 456 20.63 -33.98 6.13
CA PRO A 456 20.00 -35.15 5.52
C PRO A 456 18.57 -34.86 5.04
N THR A 457 18.45 -34.54 3.74
CA THR A 457 17.19 -34.31 3.01
C THR A 457 16.61 -35.63 2.46
N VAL A 458 15.30 -35.63 2.21
CA VAL A 458 14.57 -36.81 1.73
C VAL A 458 14.66 -36.92 0.20
N THR A 459 15.50 -37.85 -0.26
CA THR A 459 15.90 -38.02 -1.67
C THR A 459 14.93 -38.86 -2.52
N GLN A 460 13.85 -39.41 -1.93
CA GLN A 460 12.79 -40.14 -2.64
C GLN A 460 11.42 -39.73 -2.08
N ALA A 461 10.38 -39.70 -2.93
CA ALA A 461 9.03 -39.36 -2.50
C ALA A 461 8.51 -40.30 -1.41
N LEU A 462 7.84 -39.78 -0.37
CA LEU A 462 7.56 -40.57 0.84
C LEU A 462 6.72 -41.83 0.56
N MET A 463 5.84 -41.83 -0.46
CA MET A 463 5.07 -43.01 -0.85
C MET A 463 5.93 -44.19 -1.33
N THR A 464 7.14 -43.97 -1.83
CA THR A 464 8.03 -45.09 -2.21
C THR A 464 8.67 -45.77 -1.00
N MET A 465 8.77 -45.07 0.14
CA MET A 465 9.32 -45.60 1.39
C MET A 465 8.27 -46.34 2.23
N TYR A 466 7.05 -45.80 2.35
CA TYR A 466 6.03 -46.34 3.28
C TYR A 466 5.06 -47.36 2.68
N ARG A 467 5.08 -47.61 1.36
CA ARG A 467 4.22 -48.61 0.70
C ARG A 467 4.65 -50.05 1.04
N ARG A 468 4.01 -50.66 2.03
CA ARG A 468 4.05 -52.12 2.26
C ARG A 468 3.52 -52.86 1.02
N ARG A 469 4.41 -53.46 0.23
CA ARG A 469 4.04 -54.42 -0.82
C ARG A 469 3.76 -55.77 -0.18
N SER A 470 2.49 -56.17 -0.10
CA SER A 470 2.14 -57.59 0.00
C SER A 470 2.49 -58.28 -1.34
N PRO A 471 3.26 -59.38 -1.35
CA PRO A 471 3.47 -60.14 -2.57
C PRO A 471 2.17 -60.75 -3.13
N GLU A 472 2.18 -61.01 -4.44
CA GLU A 472 1.45 -62.14 -5.05
C GLU A 472 -0.10 -62.18 -4.97
N GLU A 473 -0.78 -61.15 -5.49
CA GLU A 473 -2.12 -61.35 -6.06
C GLU A 473 -2.42 -60.44 -7.27
N PHE A 474 -3.13 -60.96 -8.28
CA PHE A 474 -3.32 -60.28 -9.58
C PHE A 474 -4.49 -59.26 -9.53
N ASN A 475 -4.29 -58.18 -8.79
CA ASN A 475 -5.33 -57.18 -8.51
C ASN A 475 -5.73 -56.37 -9.77
N PRO A 476 -7.03 -56.34 -10.17
CA PRO A 476 -7.51 -55.53 -11.29
C PRO A 476 -7.18 -54.03 -11.22
N LYS A 477 -7.00 -53.47 -10.01
CA LYS A 477 -6.59 -52.08 -9.81
C LYS A 477 -5.17 -51.81 -10.34
N LEU A 478 -4.23 -52.74 -10.13
CA LEU A 478 -2.86 -52.65 -10.68
C LEU A 478 -2.87 -52.68 -12.22
N ALA A 479 -3.78 -53.44 -12.82
CA ALA A 479 -3.95 -53.45 -14.28
C ALA A 479 -4.48 -52.10 -14.81
N LYS A 480 -5.32 -51.38 -14.05
CA LYS A 480 -5.76 -50.03 -14.43
C LYS A 480 -4.64 -49.01 -14.36
N GLU A 481 -3.83 -48.99 -13.30
CA GLU A 481 -2.65 -48.11 -13.23
C GLU A 481 -1.66 -48.37 -14.37
N PHE A 482 -1.38 -49.64 -14.70
CA PHE A 482 -0.55 -49.99 -15.85
C PHE A 482 -1.12 -49.46 -17.18
N LEU A 483 -2.45 -49.52 -17.38
CA LEU A 483 -3.11 -48.96 -18.56
C LEU A 483 -3.02 -47.42 -18.61
N LYS A 484 -3.05 -46.73 -17.46
CA LYS A 484 -2.81 -45.28 -17.41
C LYS A 484 -1.35 -44.95 -17.75
N GLU A 485 -0.38 -45.69 -17.21
CA GLU A 485 1.04 -45.53 -17.57
C GLU A 485 1.26 -45.67 -19.08
N GLU A 486 0.70 -46.72 -19.68
CA GLU A 486 0.89 -46.99 -21.11
C GLU A 486 0.22 -45.93 -21.99
N ALA A 487 -0.94 -45.39 -21.56
CA ALA A 487 -1.57 -44.25 -22.23
C ALA A 487 -0.69 -42.99 -22.20
N TRP A 488 -0.01 -42.70 -21.08
CA TRP A 488 0.95 -41.59 -21.00
C TRP A 488 2.23 -41.84 -21.82
N LYS A 489 2.76 -43.07 -21.84
CA LYS A 489 3.92 -43.44 -22.68
C LYS A 489 3.61 -43.29 -24.18
N MET A 490 2.43 -43.74 -24.63
CA MET A 490 1.95 -43.51 -25.99
C MET A 490 1.77 -42.01 -26.29
N HIS A 491 1.26 -41.23 -25.33
CA HIS A 491 1.14 -39.78 -25.48
C HIS A 491 2.51 -39.11 -25.66
N PHE A 492 3.52 -39.47 -24.86
CA PHE A 492 4.88 -38.95 -25.00
C PHE A 492 5.53 -39.33 -26.34
N ALA A 493 5.23 -40.51 -26.89
CA ALA A 493 5.71 -40.91 -28.21
C ALA A 493 5.09 -40.11 -29.37
N GLU A 494 3.85 -39.60 -29.21
CA GLU A 494 3.13 -38.81 -30.22
C GLU A 494 3.32 -37.28 -30.05
N TYR A 495 3.43 -36.79 -28.82
CA TYR A 495 3.46 -35.36 -28.45
C TYR A 495 4.78 -34.87 -27.82
N GLY A 496 5.77 -35.76 -27.68
CA GLY A 496 7.04 -35.49 -27.01
C GLY A 496 6.98 -35.64 -25.49
N GLN A 497 8.14 -35.74 -24.84
CA GLN A 497 8.28 -35.85 -23.39
C GLN A 497 9.02 -34.64 -22.80
N GLY A 498 8.67 -34.29 -21.57
CA GLY A 498 9.32 -33.23 -20.81
C GLY A 498 8.85 -31.83 -21.20
N ILE A 499 9.67 -30.82 -20.87
CA ILE A 499 9.26 -29.41 -20.81
C ILE A 499 8.67 -28.88 -22.12
N CYS A 500 9.22 -29.33 -23.25
CA CYS A 500 8.82 -28.90 -24.59
C CYS A 500 7.75 -29.80 -25.25
N MET A 501 7.01 -30.63 -24.49
CA MET A 501 5.90 -31.42 -25.06
C MET A 501 4.76 -30.53 -25.58
N TYR A 502 4.09 -30.97 -26.65
CA TYR A 502 2.92 -30.30 -27.18
C TYR A 502 1.70 -30.54 -26.27
N ARG A 503 1.26 -29.51 -25.53
CA ARG A 503 0.04 -29.57 -24.69
C ARG A 503 -1.19 -29.47 -25.59
N THR A 504 -2.09 -30.44 -25.48
CA THR A 504 -3.28 -30.57 -26.37
C THR A 504 -4.49 -31.11 -25.60
N GLU A 505 -5.65 -31.15 -26.25
CA GLU A 505 -6.85 -31.81 -25.71
C GLU A 505 -6.60 -33.26 -25.27
N LYS A 506 -5.76 -34.03 -25.97
CA LYS A 506 -5.39 -35.39 -25.51
C LYS A 506 -4.65 -35.37 -24.17
N THR A 507 -3.83 -34.35 -23.91
CA THR A 507 -3.11 -34.19 -22.63
C THR A 507 -4.08 -33.89 -21.49
N ARG A 508 -5.06 -33.01 -21.73
CA ARG A 508 -6.18 -32.74 -20.80
C ARG A 508 -6.96 -34.00 -20.50
N ASP A 509 -7.37 -34.71 -21.55
CA ASP A 509 -8.19 -35.92 -21.45
C ASP A 509 -7.46 -37.09 -20.75
N LEU A 510 -6.13 -37.04 -20.61
CA LEU A 510 -5.37 -37.98 -19.77
C LEU A 510 -5.33 -37.52 -18.31
N ALA A 511 -5.11 -36.23 -18.04
CA ALA A 511 -5.18 -35.68 -16.68
C ALA A 511 -6.57 -35.90 -16.03
N LEU A 512 -7.66 -35.71 -16.80
CA LEU A 512 -9.04 -35.97 -16.36
C LEU A 512 -9.36 -37.46 -16.11
N LYS A 513 -8.46 -38.39 -16.46
CA LYS A 513 -8.55 -39.84 -16.15
C LYS A 513 -7.63 -40.24 -14.98
N GLY A 514 -7.03 -39.25 -14.31
CA GLY A 514 -6.05 -39.43 -13.24
C GLY A 514 -4.65 -39.75 -13.78
N ILE A 515 -3.64 -39.17 -13.14
CA ILE A 515 -2.24 -39.44 -13.45
C ILE A 515 -1.82 -40.74 -12.72
N PRO A 516 -0.98 -41.62 -13.33
CA PRO A 516 -0.44 -42.79 -12.66
C PRO A 516 0.27 -42.43 -11.36
N GLU A 517 0.06 -43.22 -10.30
CA GLU A 517 0.59 -42.91 -8.97
C GLU A 517 2.11 -42.67 -8.91
N ASN A 518 2.88 -43.32 -9.79
CA ASN A 518 4.33 -43.18 -9.92
C ASN A 518 4.81 -42.04 -10.83
N MET A 519 3.92 -41.42 -11.61
CA MET A 519 4.24 -40.33 -12.53
C MET A 519 3.83 -38.94 -12.02
N ARG A 520 3.10 -38.86 -10.88
CA ARG A 520 2.57 -37.59 -10.34
C ARG A 520 3.64 -36.54 -10.09
N GLY A 521 4.74 -36.86 -9.41
CA GLY A 521 5.82 -35.89 -9.15
C GLY A 521 6.37 -35.23 -10.42
N GLU A 522 6.76 -36.04 -11.41
CA GLU A 522 7.28 -35.55 -12.72
C GLU A 522 6.22 -34.71 -13.46
N LEU A 523 4.98 -35.20 -13.55
CA LEU A 523 3.93 -34.53 -14.30
C LEU A 523 3.40 -33.26 -13.60
N TRP A 524 3.33 -33.23 -12.28
CA TRP A 524 2.99 -32.01 -11.52
C TRP A 524 4.06 -30.94 -11.71
N LEU A 525 5.35 -31.30 -11.62
CA LEU A 525 6.49 -30.39 -11.88
C LEU A 525 6.46 -29.81 -13.30
N LEU A 526 6.11 -30.66 -14.28
CA LEU A 526 6.01 -30.31 -15.68
C LEU A 526 4.80 -29.41 -15.98
N LEU A 527 3.61 -29.76 -15.48
CA LEU A 527 2.35 -29.08 -15.82
C LEU A 527 2.20 -27.74 -15.10
N SER A 528 2.66 -27.62 -13.85
CA SER A 528 2.83 -26.35 -13.13
C SER A 528 3.89 -25.45 -13.75
N GLY A 529 4.92 -26.05 -14.37
CA GLY A 529 6.12 -25.35 -14.84
C GLY A 529 7.14 -25.08 -13.75
N ALA A 530 7.02 -25.69 -12.56
CA ALA A 530 7.99 -25.63 -11.45
C ALA A 530 9.37 -26.17 -11.85
N ILE A 531 9.42 -27.18 -12.73
CA ILE A 531 10.66 -27.80 -13.24
C ILE A 531 11.64 -26.78 -13.84
N ASN A 532 11.15 -25.70 -14.43
CA ASN A 532 12.01 -24.66 -15.01
C ASN A 532 12.81 -23.92 -13.94
N GLU A 533 12.15 -23.50 -12.87
CA GLU A 533 12.77 -22.72 -11.79
C GLU A 533 13.75 -23.58 -10.99
N MET A 534 13.42 -24.85 -10.73
CA MET A 534 14.32 -25.82 -10.13
C MET A 534 15.61 -26.00 -10.94
N VAL A 535 15.50 -26.18 -12.27
CA VAL A 535 16.68 -26.38 -13.13
C VAL A 535 17.53 -25.12 -13.30
N THR A 536 16.93 -23.92 -13.23
CA THR A 536 17.70 -22.65 -13.28
C THR A 536 18.32 -22.25 -11.95
N HIS A 537 17.84 -22.77 -10.81
CA HIS A 537 18.30 -22.41 -9.46
C HIS A 537 18.83 -23.64 -8.70
N ALA A 538 19.68 -24.45 -9.34
CA ALA A 538 20.28 -25.63 -8.71
C ALA A 538 21.03 -25.26 -7.41
N GLY A 539 20.80 -26.03 -6.34
CA GLY A 539 21.38 -25.80 -5.00
C GLY A 539 20.64 -24.77 -4.13
N TYR A 540 19.68 -24.02 -4.69
CA TYR A 540 18.96 -22.96 -3.98
C TYR A 540 18.10 -23.47 -2.81
N TYR A 541 17.52 -24.67 -2.92
CA TYR A 541 16.76 -25.25 -1.80
C TYR A 541 17.67 -25.60 -0.61
N GLU A 542 18.84 -26.19 -0.87
CA GLU A 542 19.82 -26.55 0.17
C GLU A 542 20.34 -25.31 0.90
N ASP A 543 20.72 -24.28 0.15
CA ASP A 543 21.11 -22.95 0.66
C ASP A 543 20.01 -22.27 1.50
N LEU A 544 18.74 -22.39 1.10
CA LEU A 544 17.61 -21.90 1.89
C LEU A 544 17.37 -22.71 3.18
N VAL A 545 17.53 -24.04 3.14
CA VAL A 545 17.41 -24.90 4.33
C VAL A 545 18.48 -24.52 5.35
N GLU A 546 19.76 -24.45 4.94
CA GLU A 546 20.85 -24.04 5.83
C GLU A 546 20.64 -22.64 6.40
N LYS A 547 20.18 -21.68 5.57
CA LYS A 547 19.92 -20.30 6.01
C LYS A 547 18.68 -20.14 6.87
N SER A 548 17.74 -21.09 6.88
CA SER A 548 16.47 -20.99 7.63
C SER A 548 16.44 -21.84 8.90
N MET A 549 17.21 -22.94 8.96
CA MET A 549 17.32 -23.77 10.16
C MET A 549 17.78 -22.98 11.40
N GLY A 550 17.11 -23.22 12.52
CA GLY A 550 17.43 -22.58 13.81
C GLY A 550 17.00 -21.11 13.95
N LYS A 551 16.39 -20.50 12.92
CA LYS A 551 15.75 -19.19 13.05
C LYS A 551 14.36 -19.34 13.69
N TYR A 552 13.99 -18.34 14.48
CA TYR A 552 12.73 -18.31 15.23
C TYR A 552 11.95 -17.04 14.85
N ASN A 553 10.72 -17.23 14.38
CA ASN A 553 9.74 -16.20 14.06
C ASN A 553 8.30 -16.77 14.17
N LEU A 554 7.29 -15.90 14.05
CA LEU A 554 5.88 -16.31 14.14
C LEU A 554 5.55 -17.47 13.19
N ALA A 555 5.97 -17.40 11.92
CA ALA A 555 5.71 -18.45 10.94
C ALA A 555 6.28 -19.82 11.36
N THR A 556 7.46 -19.86 11.99
CA THR A 556 8.02 -21.12 12.54
C THR A 556 7.25 -21.66 13.74
N GLU A 557 6.70 -20.81 14.62
CA GLU A 557 5.81 -21.25 15.71
C GLU A 557 4.53 -21.89 15.14
N GLU A 558 3.94 -21.25 14.12
CA GLU A 558 2.73 -21.73 13.47
C GLU A 558 2.95 -23.02 12.68
N ILE A 559 4.13 -23.19 12.06
CA ILE A 559 4.52 -24.45 11.42
C ILE A 559 4.58 -25.58 12.45
N GLU A 560 5.34 -25.47 13.55
CA GLU A 560 5.50 -26.56 14.53
C GLU A 560 4.17 -27.03 15.14
N ARG A 561 3.27 -26.07 15.40
CA ARG A 561 1.89 -26.32 15.85
C ARG A 561 1.06 -27.11 14.83
N ASP A 562 1.38 -26.97 13.54
CA ASP A 562 0.61 -27.51 12.43
C ASP A 562 1.16 -28.83 11.87
N LEU A 563 2.45 -29.11 12.00
CA LEU A 563 3.09 -30.34 11.50
C LEU A 563 2.33 -31.60 11.90
N HIS A 564 2.07 -31.77 13.20
CA HIS A 564 1.44 -32.96 13.77
C HIS A 564 -0.05 -33.14 13.42
N ARG A 565 -0.70 -32.11 12.85
CA ARG A 565 -2.07 -32.17 12.33
C ARG A 565 -2.14 -32.27 10.79
N SER A 566 -1.02 -32.58 10.13
CA SER A 566 -0.90 -32.63 8.66
C SER A 566 -1.00 -34.07 8.13
N LEU A 567 -2.17 -34.45 7.60
CA LEU A 567 -2.52 -35.84 7.24
C LEU A 567 -2.12 -36.87 8.32
N PRO A 568 -2.63 -36.74 9.57
CA PRO A 568 -2.21 -37.57 10.71
C PRO A 568 -2.56 -39.06 10.55
N GLU A 569 -3.52 -39.37 9.68
CA GLU A 569 -3.92 -40.73 9.32
C GLU A 569 -2.87 -41.44 8.44
N HIS A 570 -1.97 -40.70 7.77
CA HIS A 570 -1.05 -41.26 6.79
C HIS A 570 0.31 -41.66 7.42
N PRO A 571 0.79 -42.91 7.25
CA PRO A 571 1.98 -43.42 7.94
C PRO A 571 3.27 -42.61 7.78
N ALA A 572 3.43 -41.87 6.68
CA ALA A 572 4.60 -41.03 6.45
C ALA A 572 4.71 -39.84 7.43
N PHE A 573 3.59 -39.31 7.92
CA PHE A 573 3.55 -38.19 8.87
C PHE A 573 3.36 -38.64 10.32
N GLN A 574 3.28 -39.95 10.55
CA GLN A 574 3.43 -40.59 11.87
C GLN A 574 4.90 -40.88 12.20
N ASN A 575 5.84 -40.34 11.42
CA ASN A 575 7.28 -40.59 11.50
C ASN A 575 8.05 -39.27 11.40
N GLU A 576 9.06 -39.10 12.26
CA GLU A 576 9.88 -37.89 12.32
C GLU A 576 10.56 -37.56 10.97
N MET A 577 10.83 -38.54 10.10
CA MET A 577 11.38 -38.28 8.77
C MET A 577 10.44 -37.41 7.91
N GLY A 578 9.16 -37.77 7.85
CA GLY A 578 8.16 -37.03 7.06
C GLY A 578 7.81 -35.69 7.69
N ILE A 579 7.73 -35.64 9.03
CA ILE A 579 7.55 -34.40 9.80
C ILE A 579 8.73 -33.44 9.63
N ALA A 580 9.97 -33.93 9.65
CA ALA A 580 11.16 -33.11 9.42
C ALA A 580 11.30 -32.62 7.98
N ALA A 581 10.89 -33.41 6.98
CA ALA A 581 10.83 -32.95 5.59
C ALA A 581 9.76 -31.86 5.40
N LEU A 582 8.57 -32.04 5.97
CA LEU A 582 7.49 -31.04 5.97
C LEU A 582 7.94 -29.73 6.65
N ARG A 583 8.57 -29.84 7.83
CA ARG A 583 9.19 -28.73 8.57
C ARG A 583 10.19 -27.96 7.72
N ARG A 584 11.14 -28.65 7.04
CA ARG A 584 12.14 -28.00 6.18
C ARG A 584 11.51 -27.31 4.98
N VAL A 585 10.60 -27.95 4.24
CA VAL A 585 9.96 -27.34 3.06
C VAL A 585 9.15 -26.09 3.42
N LEU A 586 8.31 -26.16 4.47
CA LEU A 586 7.51 -25.01 4.92
C LEU A 586 8.40 -23.86 5.43
N THR A 587 9.43 -24.18 6.22
CA THR A 587 10.34 -23.17 6.81
C THR A 587 11.20 -22.49 5.74
N ALA A 588 11.74 -23.27 4.78
CA ALA A 588 12.49 -22.73 3.64
C ALA A 588 11.62 -21.85 2.73
N TYR A 589 10.34 -22.19 2.54
CA TYR A 589 9.40 -21.34 1.79
C TYR A 589 9.08 -20.03 2.54
N ALA A 590 8.74 -20.12 3.83
CA ALA A 590 8.45 -18.94 4.65
C ALA A 590 9.68 -18.00 4.75
N PHE A 591 10.90 -18.55 4.74
CA PHE A 591 12.13 -17.77 4.69
C PHE A 591 12.44 -17.20 3.29
N ARG A 592 12.10 -17.92 2.21
CA ARG A 592 12.21 -17.41 0.82
C ARG A 592 11.33 -16.17 0.61
N ASN A 593 10.09 -16.19 1.10
CA ASN A 593 9.07 -15.20 0.76
C ASN A 593 8.35 -14.68 2.02
N PRO A 594 8.98 -13.79 2.81
CA PRO A 594 8.41 -13.29 4.07
C PRO A 594 7.06 -12.57 3.92
N ASN A 595 6.77 -11.98 2.75
CA ASN A 595 5.50 -11.31 2.46
C ASN A 595 4.31 -12.29 2.38
N ILE A 596 4.59 -13.57 2.11
CA ILE A 596 3.60 -14.66 2.18
C ILE A 596 3.76 -15.41 3.51
N GLY A 597 4.99 -15.72 3.91
CA GLY A 597 5.32 -16.38 5.17
C GLY A 597 4.79 -17.81 5.22
N TYR A 598 4.01 -18.11 6.26
CA TYR A 598 3.25 -19.35 6.39
C TYR A 598 1.76 -19.02 6.56
N CYS A 599 0.90 -19.87 5.99
CA CYS A 599 -0.55 -19.79 6.10
C CYS A 599 -1.10 -21.19 6.38
N GLN A 600 -1.98 -21.29 7.38
CA GLN A 600 -2.68 -22.54 7.70
C GLN A 600 -3.38 -23.09 6.45
N ALA A 601 -3.26 -24.41 6.20
CA ALA A 601 -3.55 -25.15 4.96
C ALA A 601 -2.34 -25.40 4.04
N MET A 602 -1.29 -24.57 4.06
CA MET A 602 -0.06 -24.86 3.30
C MET A 602 0.57 -26.18 3.74
N ASN A 603 0.47 -26.51 5.03
CA ASN A 603 0.91 -27.79 5.60
C ASN A 603 0.19 -28.99 4.96
N ILE A 604 -1.13 -28.94 4.80
CA ILE A 604 -1.94 -30.02 4.20
C ILE A 604 -1.53 -30.24 2.75
N VAL A 605 -1.41 -29.16 1.96
CA VAL A 605 -0.98 -29.24 0.57
C VAL A 605 0.44 -29.78 0.46
N THR A 606 1.38 -29.24 1.25
CA THR A 606 2.81 -29.61 1.22
C THR A 606 3.03 -31.08 1.61
N SER A 607 2.29 -31.59 2.60
CA SER A 607 2.30 -33.02 2.93
C SER A 607 1.96 -33.87 1.70
N VAL A 608 0.92 -33.52 0.93
CA VAL A 608 0.54 -34.27 -0.27
C VAL A 608 1.56 -34.13 -1.41
N LEU A 609 2.25 -32.99 -1.53
CA LEU A 609 3.37 -32.84 -2.46
C LEU A 609 4.53 -33.79 -2.10
N LEU A 610 4.91 -33.86 -0.82
CA LEU A 610 5.96 -34.75 -0.30
C LEU A 610 5.64 -36.25 -0.41
N LEU A 611 4.36 -36.62 -0.58
CA LEU A 611 3.97 -38.01 -0.85
C LEU A 611 4.40 -38.45 -2.26
N TYR A 612 4.34 -37.57 -3.28
CA TYR A 612 4.55 -37.91 -4.68
C TYR A 612 5.81 -37.32 -5.33
N ALA A 613 6.47 -36.37 -4.68
CA ALA A 613 7.70 -35.70 -5.14
C ALA A 613 8.81 -35.79 -4.07
N LYS A 614 10.08 -35.60 -4.47
CA LYS A 614 11.21 -35.44 -3.52
C LYS A 614 11.08 -34.13 -2.74
N GLU A 615 11.90 -33.94 -1.70
CA GLU A 615 11.83 -32.77 -0.83
C GLU A 615 12.00 -31.42 -1.57
N GLU A 616 13.05 -31.26 -2.38
CA GLU A 616 13.24 -30.06 -3.23
C GLU A 616 12.12 -29.92 -4.29
N GLU A 617 11.67 -31.03 -4.87
CA GLU A 617 10.61 -31.03 -5.88
C GLU A 617 9.27 -30.55 -5.30
N ALA A 618 8.95 -30.97 -4.06
CA ALA A 618 7.80 -30.51 -3.31
C ALA A 618 7.91 -29.02 -2.93
N PHE A 619 9.11 -28.53 -2.60
CA PHE A 619 9.36 -27.10 -2.40
C PHE A 619 9.09 -26.28 -3.68
N TRP A 620 9.61 -26.69 -4.84
CA TRP A 620 9.35 -25.97 -6.10
C TRP A 620 7.89 -26.07 -6.57
N LEU A 621 7.19 -27.17 -6.25
CA LEU A 621 5.74 -27.27 -6.43
C LEU A 621 4.98 -26.31 -5.52
N LEU A 622 5.38 -26.15 -4.25
CA LEU A 622 4.79 -25.17 -3.33
C LEU A 622 5.04 -23.73 -3.81
N VAL A 623 6.25 -23.40 -4.28
CA VAL A 623 6.57 -22.11 -4.90
C VAL A 623 5.67 -21.83 -6.11
N ALA A 624 5.54 -22.79 -7.03
CA ALA A 624 4.68 -22.67 -8.20
C ALA A 624 3.19 -22.50 -7.83
N LEU A 625 2.74 -23.20 -6.79
CA LEU A 625 1.38 -23.15 -6.29
C LEU A 625 1.06 -21.78 -5.67
N CYS A 626 1.82 -21.36 -4.65
CA CYS A 626 1.57 -20.12 -3.90
C CYS A 626 1.91 -18.83 -4.69
N GLU A 627 2.98 -18.82 -5.49
CA GLU A 627 3.42 -17.59 -6.17
C GLU A 627 2.77 -17.39 -7.56
N ARG A 628 2.27 -18.46 -8.20
CA ARG A 628 1.92 -18.44 -9.64
C ARG A 628 0.56 -19.06 -9.98
N MET A 629 0.16 -20.17 -9.37
CA MET A 629 -1.14 -20.81 -9.68
C MET A 629 -2.28 -20.29 -8.80
N LEU A 630 -1.99 -19.93 -7.55
CA LEU A 630 -2.90 -19.38 -6.54
C LEU A 630 -2.32 -18.08 -5.93
N PRO A 631 -2.06 -17.04 -6.74
CA PRO A 631 -1.51 -15.79 -6.23
C PRO A 631 -2.45 -15.18 -5.18
N ASP A 632 -1.85 -14.60 -4.15
CA ASP A 632 -2.52 -13.92 -3.03
C ASP A 632 -3.37 -14.86 -2.12
N TYR A 633 -3.43 -16.18 -2.36
CA TYR A 633 -4.22 -17.13 -1.55
C TYR A 633 -3.65 -17.36 -0.14
N TYR A 634 -2.34 -17.55 -0.05
CA TYR A 634 -1.66 -18.00 1.17
C TYR A 634 -0.90 -16.88 1.88
N ASN A 635 -1.27 -15.62 1.64
CA ASN A 635 -0.78 -14.51 2.47
C ASN A 635 -1.59 -14.41 3.78
N THR A 636 -1.11 -13.63 4.74
CA THR A 636 -1.70 -13.51 6.09
C THR A 636 -3.17 -13.06 6.12
N ARG A 637 -3.66 -12.44 5.03
CA ARG A 637 -5.05 -11.96 4.87
C ARG A 637 -5.88 -12.82 3.92
N VAL A 638 -5.33 -13.93 3.41
CA VAL A 638 -5.90 -14.90 2.46
C VAL A 638 -6.67 -14.26 1.29
N VAL A 639 -6.18 -13.12 0.78
CA VAL A 639 -6.96 -12.20 -0.05
C VAL A 639 -7.43 -12.87 -1.36
N GLY A 640 -6.56 -13.63 -2.02
CA GLY A 640 -6.89 -14.33 -3.26
C GLY A 640 -7.97 -15.40 -3.06
N ALA A 641 -7.96 -16.10 -1.92
CA ALA A 641 -8.97 -17.10 -1.60
C ALA A 641 -10.33 -16.46 -1.26
N LEU A 642 -10.35 -15.33 -0.54
CA LEU A 642 -11.57 -14.54 -0.30
C LEU A 642 -12.14 -13.94 -1.59
N VAL A 643 -11.29 -13.52 -2.53
CA VAL A 643 -11.71 -13.05 -3.86
C VAL A 643 -12.37 -14.18 -4.64
N ASP A 644 -11.76 -15.36 -4.68
CA ASP A 644 -12.31 -16.50 -5.42
C ASP A 644 -13.54 -17.12 -4.73
N GLN A 645 -13.67 -17.01 -3.41
CA GLN A 645 -14.96 -17.21 -2.71
C GLN A 645 -16.04 -16.25 -3.23
N GLY A 646 -15.75 -14.95 -3.33
CA GLY A 646 -16.70 -13.97 -3.89
C GLY A 646 -17.04 -14.23 -5.37
N VAL A 647 -16.12 -14.83 -6.14
CA VAL A 647 -16.38 -15.32 -7.51
C VAL A 647 -17.26 -16.58 -7.47
N PHE A 648 -17.03 -17.50 -6.52
CA PHE A 648 -17.83 -18.72 -6.36
C PHE A 648 -19.26 -18.41 -5.92
N GLU A 649 -19.47 -17.45 -5.01
CA GLU A 649 -20.80 -16.95 -4.63
C GLU A 649 -21.55 -16.36 -5.86
N GLU A 650 -20.87 -15.61 -6.72
CA GLU A 650 -21.46 -15.05 -7.94
C GLU A 650 -21.73 -16.11 -9.01
N LEU A 651 -20.86 -17.11 -9.17
CA LEU A 651 -21.09 -18.27 -10.04
C LEU A 651 -22.23 -19.18 -9.52
N ALA A 652 -22.32 -19.39 -8.21
CA ALA A 652 -23.40 -20.17 -7.60
C ALA A 652 -24.76 -19.51 -7.83
N ARG A 653 -24.81 -18.17 -7.75
CA ARG A 653 -26.00 -17.38 -8.12
C ARG A 653 -26.36 -17.50 -9.60
N ASP A 654 -25.38 -17.41 -10.50
CA ASP A 654 -25.63 -17.45 -11.95
C ASP A 654 -26.05 -18.85 -12.44
N TYR A 655 -25.50 -19.93 -11.87
CA TYR A 655 -25.73 -21.31 -12.33
C TYR A 655 -26.71 -22.11 -11.46
N ILE A 656 -26.89 -21.80 -10.17
CA ILE A 656 -27.74 -22.54 -9.22
C ILE A 656 -28.56 -21.58 -8.32
N PRO A 657 -29.27 -20.58 -8.87
CA PRO A 657 -29.83 -19.45 -8.12
C PRO A 657 -30.71 -19.84 -6.92
N GLN A 658 -31.61 -20.82 -7.10
CA GLN A 658 -32.54 -21.26 -6.05
C GLN A 658 -31.80 -21.80 -4.81
N LEU A 659 -30.68 -22.50 -5.03
CA LEU A 659 -29.83 -22.99 -3.94
C LEU A 659 -28.98 -21.87 -3.36
N TYR A 660 -28.46 -20.97 -4.21
CA TYR A 660 -27.70 -19.81 -3.76
C TYR A 660 -28.49 -18.96 -2.78
N ASP A 661 -29.73 -18.57 -3.12
CA ASP A 661 -30.56 -17.73 -2.24
C ASP A 661 -30.77 -18.41 -0.87
N CYS A 662 -31.12 -19.69 -0.86
CA CYS A 662 -31.32 -20.50 0.35
C CYS A 662 -30.06 -20.65 1.22
N MET A 663 -28.91 -20.95 0.60
CA MET A 663 -27.65 -21.14 1.35
C MET A 663 -26.97 -19.82 1.73
N GLN A 664 -27.32 -18.71 1.07
CA GLN A 664 -26.80 -17.38 1.40
C GLN A 664 -27.43 -16.85 2.70
N ASP A 665 -28.72 -17.07 2.91
CA ASP A 665 -29.41 -16.75 4.18
C ASP A 665 -28.86 -17.57 5.36
N LEU A 666 -28.40 -18.81 5.10
CA LEU A 666 -27.72 -19.67 6.08
C LEU A 666 -26.21 -19.38 6.21
N GLY A 667 -25.62 -18.52 5.37
CA GLY A 667 -24.18 -18.21 5.35
C GLY A 667 -23.26 -19.36 4.90
N VAL A 668 -23.79 -20.52 4.51
CA VAL A 668 -23.04 -21.77 4.33
C VAL A 668 -22.01 -21.70 3.19
N ILE A 669 -22.35 -21.03 2.08
CA ILE A 669 -21.45 -20.92 0.90
C ILE A 669 -20.13 -20.26 1.30
N SER A 670 -20.22 -19.16 2.06
CA SER A 670 -19.06 -18.39 2.53
C SER A 670 -18.19 -19.16 3.55
N THR A 671 -18.77 -20.14 4.26
CA THR A 671 -18.08 -20.99 5.23
C THR A 671 -17.36 -22.17 4.57
N ILE A 672 -17.99 -22.84 3.60
CA ILE A 672 -17.40 -24.01 2.92
C ILE A 672 -16.30 -23.64 1.92
N SER A 673 -16.48 -22.52 1.19
CA SER A 673 -15.63 -22.16 0.05
C SER A 673 -14.17 -21.98 0.44
N LEU A 674 -13.90 -21.29 1.56
CA LEU A 674 -12.52 -21.00 1.98
C LEU A 674 -11.75 -22.29 2.29
N SER A 675 -12.39 -23.26 2.95
CA SER A 675 -11.81 -24.59 3.22
C SER A 675 -11.52 -25.36 1.93
N TRP A 676 -12.52 -25.47 1.05
CA TRP A 676 -12.39 -26.19 -0.22
C TRP A 676 -11.29 -25.61 -1.14
N PHE A 677 -11.16 -24.28 -1.16
CA PHE A 677 -10.25 -23.58 -2.06
C PHE A 677 -8.81 -23.50 -1.51
N LEU A 678 -8.61 -23.28 -0.21
CA LEU A 678 -7.27 -23.26 0.40
C LEU A 678 -6.60 -24.65 0.41
N THR A 679 -7.37 -25.73 0.57
CA THR A 679 -6.81 -27.10 0.60
C THR A 679 -6.92 -27.85 -0.72
N LEU A 680 -7.50 -27.25 -1.77
CA LEU A 680 -7.81 -27.95 -3.04
C LEU A 680 -8.63 -29.23 -2.81
N PHE A 681 -9.63 -29.13 -1.93
CA PHE A 681 -10.44 -30.22 -1.36
C PHE A 681 -9.69 -31.28 -0.52
N LEU A 682 -8.37 -31.22 -0.33
CA LEU A 682 -7.57 -32.23 0.38
C LEU A 682 -7.99 -32.47 1.86
N SER A 683 -8.72 -31.54 2.47
CA SER A 683 -9.18 -31.63 3.88
C SER A 683 -10.67 -31.94 4.06
N VAL A 684 -11.39 -32.26 2.98
CA VAL A 684 -12.86 -32.43 3.02
C VAL A 684 -13.37 -33.64 2.23
N MET A 685 -12.50 -34.38 1.54
CA MET A 685 -12.88 -35.59 0.78
C MET A 685 -11.78 -36.66 0.91
N PRO A 686 -12.09 -37.95 0.69
CA PRO A 686 -11.11 -39.03 0.80
C PRO A 686 -9.87 -38.79 -0.05
N PHE A 687 -8.69 -38.97 0.54
CA PHE A 687 -7.37 -38.66 -0.05
C PHE A 687 -7.20 -39.20 -1.49
N GLU A 688 -7.60 -40.45 -1.72
CA GLU A 688 -7.55 -41.10 -3.04
C GLU A 688 -8.35 -40.40 -4.15
N SER A 689 -9.42 -39.71 -3.77
CA SER A 689 -10.25 -38.90 -4.66
C SER A 689 -9.68 -37.48 -4.77
N ALA A 690 -9.21 -36.90 -3.67
CA ALA A 690 -8.66 -35.55 -3.59
C ALA A 690 -7.39 -35.40 -4.46
N VAL A 691 -6.51 -36.40 -4.49
CA VAL A 691 -5.30 -36.38 -5.34
C VAL A 691 -5.64 -36.33 -6.84
N VAL A 692 -6.79 -36.88 -7.27
CA VAL A 692 -7.25 -36.76 -8.67
C VAL A 692 -7.74 -35.33 -8.97
N VAL A 693 -8.27 -34.61 -7.98
CA VAL A 693 -8.56 -33.17 -8.11
C VAL A 693 -7.27 -32.37 -8.26
N VAL A 694 -6.21 -32.74 -7.51
CA VAL A 694 -4.87 -32.13 -7.63
C VAL A 694 -4.22 -32.42 -9.01
N ASP A 695 -4.34 -33.64 -9.54
CA ASP A 695 -3.93 -33.98 -10.92
C ASP A 695 -4.59 -33.04 -11.95
N CYS A 696 -5.89 -32.80 -11.81
CA CYS A 696 -6.64 -31.90 -12.68
C CYS A 696 -6.26 -30.43 -12.47
N PHE A 697 -6.03 -30.01 -11.22
CA PHE A 697 -5.59 -28.66 -10.87
C PHE A 697 -4.21 -28.33 -11.46
N PHE A 698 -3.24 -29.24 -11.41
CA PHE A 698 -1.95 -28.99 -12.04
C PHE A 698 -2.05 -28.88 -13.57
N TYR A 699 -3.04 -29.51 -14.22
CA TYR A 699 -3.30 -29.33 -15.64
C TYR A 699 -4.08 -28.03 -15.97
N GLU A 700 -5.28 -27.81 -15.42
CA GLU A 700 -6.17 -26.67 -15.78
C GLU A 700 -5.98 -25.41 -14.90
N GLY A 701 -5.45 -25.56 -13.69
CA GLY A 701 -5.47 -24.52 -12.66
C GLY A 701 -6.82 -24.43 -11.94
N ILE A 702 -7.01 -23.34 -11.17
CA ILE A 702 -8.16 -23.10 -10.28
C ILE A 702 -9.55 -23.28 -10.93
N LYS A 703 -9.68 -23.13 -12.26
CA LYS A 703 -10.93 -23.34 -13.01
C LYS A 703 -11.63 -24.65 -12.63
N VAL A 704 -10.89 -25.75 -12.47
CA VAL A 704 -11.49 -27.05 -12.14
C VAL A 704 -12.06 -27.10 -10.72
N ILE A 705 -11.50 -26.31 -9.78
CA ILE A 705 -11.97 -26.22 -8.39
C ILE A 705 -13.34 -25.53 -8.35
N PHE A 706 -13.52 -24.44 -9.10
CA PHE A 706 -14.84 -23.80 -9.28
C PHE A 706 -15.87 -24.76 -9.89
N GLN A 707 -15.51 -25.44 -10.98
CA GLN A 707 -16.42 -26.37 -11.66
C GLN A 707 -16.81 -27.54 -10.73
N LEU A 708 -15.84 -28.09 -9.99
CA LEU A 708 -16.08 -29.17 -9.02
C LEU A 708 -16.95 -28.70 -7.85
N ALA A 709 -16.68 -27.52 -7.28
CA ALA A 709 -17.48 -26.95 -6.20
C ALA A 709 -18.95 -26.72 -6.61
N LEU A 710 -19.19 -26.21 -7.83
CA LEU A 710 -20.55 -26.11 -8.39
C LEU A 710 -21.19 -27.48 -8.58
N ALA A 711 -20.45 -28.49 -9.03
CA ALA A 711 -20.97 -29.86 -9.17
C ALA A 711 -21.30 -30.54 -7.83
N VAL A 712 -20.56 -30.24 -6.76
CA VAL A 712 -20.87 -30.70 -5.39
C VAL A 712 -22.17 -30.06 -4.88
N LEU A 713 -22.37 -28.75 -5.12
CA LEU A 713 -23.63 -28.08 -4.76
C LEU A 713 -24.82 -28.59 -5.60
N ASP A 714 -24.68 -28.64 -6.93
CA ASP A 714 -25.67 -29.14 -7.89
C ASP A 714 -26.15 -30.56 -7.55
N ALA A 715 -25.24 -31.46 -7.18
CA ALA A 715 -25.56 -32.83 -6.82
C ALA A 715 -26.35 -32.98 -5.50
N ASN A 716 -26.46 -31.92 -4.69
CA ASN A 716 -27.12 -31.94 -3.39
C ASN A 716 -28.26 -30.91 -3.24
N VAL A 717 -28.65 -30.19 -4.31
CA VAL A 717 -29.70 -29.16 -4.33
C VAL A 717 -30.96 -29.58 -3.57
N GLU A 718 -31.53 -30.75 -3.89
CA GLU A 718 -32.78 -31.23 -3.26
C GLU A 718 -32.67 -31.42 -1.74
N LYS A 719 -31.49 -31.73 -1.22
CA LYS A 719 -31.26 -31.92 0.22
C LYS A 719 -31.01 -30.60 0.92
N LEU A 720 -30.17 -29.75 0.32
CA LEU A 720 -29.78 -28.46 0.88
C LEU A 720 -30.94 -27.46 0.90
N LEU A 721 -31.85 -27.50 -0.08
CA LEU A 721 -33.10 -26.73 -0.07
C LEU A 721 -34.11 -27.15 1.02
N ASN A 722 -33.86 -28.27 1.72
CA ASN A 722 -34.66 -28.74 2.85
C ASN A 722 -33.95 -28.58 4.20
N CYS A 723 -32.73 -28.05 4.23
CA CYS A 723 -32.02 -27.71 5.47
C CYS A 723 -32.61 -26.45 6.12
N LYS A 724 -32.61 -26.42 7.45
CA LYS A 724 -33.16 -25.32 8.28
C LYS A 724 -32.09 -24.45 8.92
N ASP A 725 -30.89 -25.00 9.08
CA ASP A 725 -29.73 -24.37 9.68
C ASP A 725 -28.45 -24.75 8.92
N ASP A 726 -27.37 -24.07 9.23
CA ASP A 726 -26.04 -24.28 8.66
C ASP A 726 -25.47 -25.66 9.05
N GLY A 727 -25.72 -26.13 10.26
CA GLY A 727 -25.30 -27.45 10.75
C GLY A 727 -25.87 -28.63 9.93
N GLU A 728 -27.18 -28.62 9.63
CA GLU A 728 -27.83 -29.57 8.73
C GLU A 728 -27.16 -29.55 7.33
N ALA A 729 -26.92 -28.35 6.77
CA ALA A 729 -26.33 -28.20 5.43
C ALA A 729 -24.86 -28.65 5.37
N MET A 730 -24.04 -28.28 6.36
CA MET A 730 -22.66 -28.74 6.52
C MET A 730 -22.59 -30.27 6.64
N THR A 731 -23.53 -30.88 7.38
CA THR A 731 -23.63 -32.33 7.55
C THR A 731 -24.00 -33.04 6.23
N VAL A 732 -24.89 -32.46 5.42
CA VAL A 732 -25.23 -32.98 4.08
C VAL A 732 -24.02 -32.93 3.14
N LEU A 733 -23.28 -31.81 3.13
CA LEU A 733 -22.09 -31.66 2.28
C LEU A 733 -20.93 -32.57 2.71
N GLY A 734 -20.67 -32.68 4.01
CA GLY A 734 -19.65 -33.59 4.55
C GLY A 734 -19.92 -35.04 4.15
N ARG A 735 -21.12 -35.56 4.45
CA ARG A 735 -21.52 -36.93 4.06
C ARG A 735 -21.47 -37.18 2.55
N TYR A 736 -21.78 -36.17 1.73
CA TYR A 736 -21.61 -36.30 0.28
C TYR A 736 -20.12 -36.44 -0.09
N LEU A 737 -19.25 -35.55 0.42
CA LEU A 737 -17.83 -35.55 0.07
C LEU A 737 -17.08 -36.77 0.61
N ASP A 738 -17.36 -37.22 1.83
CA ASP A 738 -16.86 -38.48 2.41
C ASP A 738 -17.29 -39.70 1.55
N SER A 739 -18.43 -39.63 0.85
CA SER A 739 -18.89 -40.68 -0.08
C SER A 739 -18.24 -40.66 -1.47
N VAL A 740 -17.38 -39.67 -1.79
CA VAL A 740 -16.69 -39.57 -3.08
C VAL A 740 -15.46 -40.49 -3.09
N SER A 741 -15.56 -41.63 -3.76
CA SER A 741 -14.52 -42.64 -3.84
C SER A 741 -13.77 -42.66 -5.17
N ASN A 742 -12.53 -43.15 -5.14
CA ASN A 742 -11.73 -43.48 -6.31
C ASN A 742 -11.67 -45.01 -6.49
N LYS A 743 -12.49 -45.52 -7.41
CA LYS A 743 -12.65 -46.96 -7.65
C LYS A 743 -11.45 -47.60 -8.37
N ASP A 744 -10.49 -46.78 -8.80
CA ASP A 744 -9.28 -47.19 -9.51
C ASP A 744 -8.04 -47.22 -8.61
N SER A 745 -8.03 -46.50 -7.48
CA SER A 745 -6.88 -46.40 -6.57
C SER A 745 -6.36 -47.76 -6.11
N THR A 746 -5.03 -47.93 -6.06
CA THR A 746 -4.38 -49.17 -5.58
C THR A 746 -4.21 -49.21 -4.06
N LEU A 747 -4.45 -48.09 -3.38
CA LEU A 747 -4.17 -47.90 -1.96
C LEU A 747 -5.34 -48.36 -1.06
N PRO A 748 -5.08 -48.71 0.22
CA PRO A 748 -6.14 -49.02 1.17
C PRO A 748 -6.95 -47.75 1.49
N PRO A 749 -8.28 -47.84 1.71
CA PRO A 749 -9.06 -46.70 2.15
C PRO A 749 -8.55 -46.19 3.50
N ILE A 750 -8.08 -44.94 3.53
CA ILE A 750 -7.71 -44.24 4.75
C ILE A 750 -8.99 -43.58 5.31
N PRO A 751 -9.47 -43.95 6.52
CA PRO A 751 -10.74 -43.43 7.05
C PRO A 751 -10.59 -41.99 7.53
N HIS A 752 -11.14 -41.06 6.75
CA HIS A 752 -11.11 -39.63 7.02
C HIS A 752 -11.78 -39.28 8.36
N LEU A 753 -11.17 -38.37 9.13
CA LEU A 753 -11.57 -37.99 10.49
C LEU A 753 -13.07 -37.64 10.66
N HIS A 754 -13.72 -37.05 9.65
CA HIS A 754 -15.16 -36.74 9.70
C HIS A 754 -16.08 -37.97 9.58
N SER A 755 -15.62 -39.04 8.92
CA SER A 755 -16.36 -40.29 8.82
C SER A 755 -16.54 -40.96 10.19
N LEU A 756 -15.56 -40.81 11.09
CA LEU A 756 -15.58 -41.37 12.45
C LEU A 756 -16.53 -40.65 13.42
N LEU A 757 -17.15 -39.55 12.97
CA LEU A 757 -18.13 -38.76 13.75
C LEU A 757 -19.57 -38.96 13.25
N SER A 758 -19.79 -39.87 12.29
CA SER A 758 -21.00 -39.91 11.45
C SER A 758 -21.75 -41.26 11.46
N ASP A 759 -21.36 -42.22 12.31
CA ASP A 759 -21.74 -43.65 12.24
C ASP A 759 -23.25 -43.98 12.33
N ASP A 760 -24.09 -43.09 12.86
CA ASP A 760 -25.43 -43.46 13.36
C ASP A 760 -26.58 -43.41 12.31
N ILE A 761 -26.27 -43.17 11.03
CA ILE A 761 -27.27 -43.12 9.94
C ILE A 761 -26.78 -43.88 8.69
N GLY A 762 -27.68 -44.66 8.08
CA GLY A 762 -27.38 -45.65 7.03
C GLY A 762 -26.75 -45.14 5.72
N PRO A 763 -26.26 -46.07 4.88
CA PRO A 763 -25.24 -45.81 3.86
C PRO A 763 -25.66 -44.82 2.77
N TYR A 764 -24.80 -43.82 2.54
CA TYR A 764 -24.91 -42.87 1.43
C TYR A 764 -24.51 -43.54 0.09
N PRO A 765 -25.15 -43.19 -1.04
CA PRO A 765 -24.75 -43.73 -2.35
C PRO A 765 -23.34 -43.29 -2.77
N GLU A 766 -22.42 -44.25 -2.90
CA GLU A 766 -21.01 -44.03 -3.27
C GLU A 766 -20.86 -43.33 -4.64
N VAL A 767 -20.21 -42.16 -4.66
CA VAL A 767 -19.98 -41.34 -5.85
C VAL A 767 -18.58 -41.57 -6.40
N ASP A 768 -18.46 -41.94 -7.68
CA ASP A 768 -17.15 -42.05 -8.35
C ASP A 768 -16.56 -40.67 -8.70
N ILE A 769 -15.30 -40.43 -8.31
CA ILE A 769 -14.61 -39.15 -8.57
C ILE A 769 -14.51 -38.80 -10.05
N PHE A 770 -14.26 -39.77 -10.94
CA PHE A 770 -14.14 -39.51 -12.38
C PHE A 770 -15.49 -39.15 -13.01
N ARG A 771 -16.59 -39.72 -12.50
CA ARG A 771 -17.95 -39.29 -12.85
C ARG A 771 -18.24 -37.87 -12.35
N LEU A 772 -17.85 -37.53 -11.11
CA LEU A 772 -18.08 -36.19 -10.55
C LEU A 772 -17.31 -35.12 -11.34
N ILE A 773 -16.03 -35.36 -11.63
CA ILE A 773 -15.20 -34.51 -12.50
C ILE A 773 -15.83 -34.40 -13.89
N ARG A 774 -16.24 -35.50 -14.53
CA ARG A 774 -16.89 -35.40 -15.85
C ARG A 774 -18.17 -34.55 -15.81
N THR A 775 -19.01 -34.75 -14.79
CA THR A 775 -20.26 -33.99 -14.60
C THR A 775 -19.98 -32.49 -14.47
N SER A 776 -18.87 -32.09 -13.84
CA SER A 776 -18.52 -30.68 -13.72
C SER A 776 -18.11 -30.02 -15.05
N TYR A 777 -17.45 -30.75 -15.96
CA TYR A 777 -17.17 -30.26 -17.31
C TYR A 777 -18.41 -30.28 -18.20
N GLU A 778 -19.28 -31.28 -18.06
CA GLU A 778 -20.54 -31.38 -18.82
C GLU A 778 -21.54 -30.27 -18.45
N LYS A 779 -21.64 -29.89 -17.16
CA LYS A 779 -22.54 -28.82 -16.69
C LYS A 779 -21.92 -27.41 -16.70
N PHE A 780 -20.65 -27.28 -16.32
CA PHE A 780 -19.99 -25.98 -16.07
C PHE A 780 -18.79 -25.73 -17.00
N GLY A 781 -18.68 -26.46 -18.11
CA GLY A 781 -17.65 -26.28 -19.15
C GLY A 781 -17.65 -24.90 -19.84
N THR A 782 -18.72 -24.13 -19.69
CA THR A 782 -18.83 -22.72 -20.12
C THR A 782 -18.00 -21.74 -19.30
N ILE A 783 -17.55 -22.14 -18.10
CA ILE A 783 -16.72 -21.29 -17.23
C ILE A 783 -15.29 -21.24 -17.79
N ARG A 784 -14.86 -20.03 -18.20
CA ARG A 784 -13.56 -19.77 -18.82
C ARG A 784 -12.62 -19.04 -17.85
N ALA A 785 -11.32 -19.16 -18.08
CA ALA A 785 -10.31 -18.45 -17.29
C ALA A 785 -10.40 -16.91 -17.41
N ASP A 786 -10.78 -16.39 -18.59
CA ASP A 786 -10.96 -14.93 -18.77
C ASP A 786 -12.23 -14.39 -18.10
N LEU A 787 -13.29 -15.20 -17.99
CA LEU A 787 -14.45 -14.91 -17.16
C LEU A 787 -14.07 -14.85 -15.67
N ILE A 788 -13.33 -15.86 -15.17
CA ILE A 788 -12.85 -15.90 -13.78
C ILE A 788 -11.99 -14.65 -13.48
N GLU A 789 -11.04 -14.27 -14.34
CA GLU A 789 -10.23 -13.06 -14.15
C GLU A 789 -11.07 -11.76 -14.14
N GLN A 790 -12.10 -11.66 -14.98
CA GLN A 790 -13.02 -10.51 -14.97
C GLN A 790 -13.83 -10.43 -13.66
N MET A 791 -14.29 -11.57 -13.13
CA MET A 791 -15.01 -11.64 -11.87
C MET A 791 -14.06 -11.38 -10.67
N ARG A 792 -12.83 -11.89 -10.71
CA ARG A 792 -11.77 -11.62 -9.73
C ARG A 792 -11.51 -10.13 -9.56
N PHE A 793 -11.42 -9.35 -10.64
CA PHE A 793 -11.27 -7.90 -10.54
C PHE A 793 -12.45 -7.25 -9.79
N LYS A 794 -13.69 -7.58 -10.17
CA LYS A 794 -14.92 -7.08 -9.54
C LYS A 794 -15.01 -7.43 -8.05
N GLN A 795 -14.55 -8.61 -7.66
CA GLN A 795 -14.62 -9.11 -6.29
C GLN A 795 -13.44 -8.60 -5.43
N ARG A 796 -12.23 -8.41 -6.00
CA ARG A 796 -11.06 -7.84 -5.30
C ARG A 796 -11.32 -6.47 -4.69
N LEU A 797 -12.03 -5.58 -5.38
CA LEU A 797 -12.42 -4.28 -4.82
C LEU A 797 -13.29 -4.44 -3.56
N LYS A 798 -14.29 -5.34 -3.60
CA LYS A 798 -15.18 -5.58 -2.45
C LYS A 798 -14.43 -6.20 -1.28
N VAL A 799 -13.66 -7.27 -1.51
CA VAL A 799 -12.94 -8.02 -0.47
C VAL A 799 -11.98 -7.11 0.28
N ILE A 800 -11.16 -6.33 -0.42
CA ILE A 800 -10.21 -5.41 0.21
C ILE A 800 -10.94 -4.35 1.05
N GLN A 801 -12.10 -3.86 0.59
CA GLN A 801 -12.89 -2.91 1.37
C GLN A 801 -13.62 -3.55 2.57
N THR A 802 -14.06 -4.80 2.46
CA THR A 802 -14.63 -5.57 3.58
C THR A 802 -13.58 -5.89 4.64
N LEU A 803 -12.35 -6.18 4.24
CA LEU A 803 -11.20 -6.29 5.15
C LEU A 803 -10.96 -4.95 5.85
N GLU A 804 -10.85 -3.85 5.09
CA GLU A 804 -10.59 -2.51 5.66
C GLU A 804 -11.71 -1.97 6.56
N ASP A 805 -12.98 -2.23 6.25
CA ASP A 805 -14.08 -1.91 7.17
C ASP A 805 -14.12 -2.81 8.39
N THR A 806 -13.55 -4.01 8.33
CA THR A 806 -13.37 -4.88 9.50
C THR A 806 -12.21 -4.40 10.36
N THR A 807 -11.07 -4.03 9.77
CA THR A 807 -9.95 -3.35 10.43
C THR A 807 -10.44 -2.07 11.12
N LYS A 808 -11.11 -1.15 10.41
CA LYS A 808 -11.67 0.09 10.99
C LYS A 808 -12.58 -0.21 12.18
N ARG A 809 -13.58 -1.10 12.03
CA ARG A 809 -14.52 -1.43 13.11
C ARG A 809 -13.82 -2.06 14.32
N ASN A 810 -12.77 -2.84 14.11
CA ASN A 810 -11.98 -3.43 15.19
C ASN A 810 -11.15 -2.35 15.93
N VAL A 811 -10.47 -1.47 15.19
CA VAL A 811 -9.73 -0.33 15.75
C VAL A 811 -10.64 0.60 16.56
N VAL A 812 -11.77 1.01 15.98
CA VAL A 812 -12.73 1.91 16.64
C VAL A 812 -13.36 1.26 17.87
N ARG A 813 -13.69 -0.05 17.83
CA ARG A 813 -14.23 -0.76 19.01
C ARG A 813 -13.25 -0.81 20.19
N THR A 814 -11.94 -0.86 19.94
CA THR A 814 -10.94 -0.85 21.01
C THR A 814 -10.66 0.57 21.55
N ILE A 815 -10.68 1.60 20.69
CA ILE A 815 -10.37 2.98 21.08
C ILE A 815 -11.56 3.70 21.73
N VAL A 816 -12.80 3.34 21.39
CA VAL A 816 -14.01 3.95 22.00
C VAL A 816 -14.15 3.63 23.50
N THR A 817 -13.50 2.57 24.00
CA THR A 817 -13.43 2.27 25.44
C THR A 817 -12.32 3.04 26.18
N GLU A 818 -11.44 3.74 25.46
CA GLU A 818 -10.29 4.47 26.01
C GLU A 818 -10.40 6.00 25.85
N THR A 819 -11.42 6.49 25.14
CA THR A 819 -11.52 7.89 24.70
C THR A 819 -12.95 8.42 24.77
N SER A 820 -13.12 9.75 24.84
CA SER A 820 -14.43 10.40 25.00
C SER A 820 -15.17 10.68 23.69
N PHE A 821 -14.66 10.16 22.56
CA PHE A 821 -15.24 10.37 21.23
C PHE A 821 -16.42 9.45 20.95
N THR A 822 -17.37 9.92 20.13
CA THR A 822 -18.42 9.05 19.57
C THR A 822 -17.84 8.09 18.52
N ILE A 823 -18.56 6.99 18.25
CA ILE A 823 -18.17 6.03 17.20
C ILE A 823 -18.04 6.72 15.83
N ASP A 824 -18.98 7.61 15.50
CA ASP A 824 -18.98 8.34 14.22
C ASP A 824 -17.78 9.28 14.10
N GLU A 825 -17.42 10.00 15.18
CA GLU A 825 -16.20 10.82 15.21
C GLU A 825 -14.93 9.99 15.06
N LEU A 826 -14.85 8.82 15.69
CA LEU A 826 -13.71 7.90 15.56
C LEU A 826 -13.58 7.30 14.15
N GLU A 827 -14.69 6.93 13.50
CA GLU A 827 -14.68 6.45 12.12
C GLU A 827 -14.15 7.54 11.15
N GLU A 828 -14.53 8.79 11.38
CA GLU A 828 -14.16 9.93 10.52
C GLU A 828 -12.74 10.44 10.81
N LEU A 829 -12.29 10.42 12.07
CA LEU A 829 -10.89 10.59 12.45
C LEU A 829 -10.01 9.53 11.80
N TYR A 830 -10.41 8.26 11.83
CA TYR A 830 -9.69 7.16 11.19
C TYR A 830 -9.61 7.34 9.67
N ALA A 831 -10.72 7.75 9.04
CA ALA A 831 -10.75 8.03 7.60
C ALA A 831 -9.79 9.16 7.19
N LEU A 832 -9.71 10.25 7.97
CA LEU A 832 -8.74 11.34 7.74
C LEU A 832 -7.30 10.90 8.01
N PHE A 833 -7.05 10.20 9.12
CA PHE A 833 -5.73 9.71 9.52
C PHE A 833 -5.14 8.75 8.49
N LYS A 834 -5.90 7.71 8.10
CA LYS A 834 -5.53 6.78 7.02
C LYS A 834 -5.29 7.51 5.70
N ALA A 835 -6.11 8.52 5.39
CA ALA A 835 -5.93 9.31 4.18
C ALA A 835 -4.63 10.14 4.21
N GLU A 836 -4.23 10.68 5.37
CA GLU A 836 -2.90 11.28 5.51
C GLU A 836 -1.78 10.25 5.42
N HIS A 837 -1.85 9.10 6.09
CA HIS A 837 -0.87 8.01 5.93
C HIS A 837 -0.57 7.71 4.44
N LEU A 838 -1.63 7.44 3.66
CA LEU A 838 -1.51 7.17 2.21
C LEU A 838 -0.91 8.34 1.41
N THR A 839 -0.98 9.57 1.91
CA THR A 839 -0.39 10.75 1.25
C THR A 839 1.15 10.70 1.25
N SER A 840 1.80 10.15 2.29
CA SER A 840 3.25 9.88 2.24
C SER A 840 3.59 8.57 1.53
N CYS A 841 2.70 7.57 1.48
CA CYS A 841 2.86 6.40 0.62
C CYS A 841 2.91 6.77 -0.88
N TYR A 842 2.16 7.79 -1.30
CA TYR A 842 2.14 8.25 -2.70
C TYR A 842 3.30 9.19 -3.06
N TRP A 843 3.67 10.11 -2.15
CA TRP A 843 4.53 11.27 -2.46
C TRP A 843 5.65 11.53 -1.44
N GLY A 844 5.89 10.61 -0.49
CA GLY A 844 6.93 10.74 0.53
C GLY A 844 8.35 10.56 -0.04
N GLY A 845 9.28 11.41 0.40
CA GLY A 845 10.66 11.41 -0.10
C GLY A 845 11.57 10.37 0.55
N THR A 846 12.07 9.43 -0.25
CA THR A 846 13.26 8.57 0.03
C THR A 846 13.28 7.63 1.24
N SER A 847 12.36 7.72 2.21
CA SER A 847 12.10 6.59 3.13
C SER A 847 11.46 5.44 2.37
N ASN A 848 11.80 4.18 2.68
CA ASN A 848 11.06 3.05 2.12
C ASN A 848 9.65 3.02 2.72
N ALA A 849 8.63 2.78 1.90
CA ALA A 849 7.26 2.59 2.38
C ALA A 849 7.12 1.32 3.26
N THR A 850 7.98 0.32 3.02
CA THR A 850 8.08 -0.93 3.79
C THR A 850 8.36 -0.71 5.27
N ASP A 851 9.08 0.36 5.61
CA ASP A 851 9.52 0.62 6.98
C ASP A 851 8.41 1.30 7.83
N ARG A 852 7.25 1.58 7.21
CA ARG A 852 6.14 2.38 7.77
C ARG A 852 4.82 1.61 7.91
N HIS A 853 4.75 0.38 7.41
CA HIS A 853 3.55 -0.48 7.45
C HIS A 853 3.97 -1.96 7.40
N ASP A 854 3.94 -2.62 8.55
CA ASP A 854 4.14 -4.07 8.66
C ASP A 854 2.76 -4.77 8.73
N PRO A 855 2.36 -5.56 7.71
CA PRO A 855 1.08 -6.26 7.69
C PRO A 855 0.89 -7.34 8.77
N SER A 856 1.95 -7.70 9.51
CA SER A 856 1.92 -8.66 10.62
C SER A 856 1.66 -8.02 11.99
N LEU A 857 1.76 -6.69 12.10
CA LEU A 857 1.43 -5.96 13.33
C LEU A 857 -0.08 -5.95 13.62
N PRO A 858 -0.50 -5.77 14.89
CA PRO A 858 -1.91 -5.64 15.25
C PRO A 858 -2.61 -4.49 14.51
N TYR A 859 -3.91 -4.64 14.23
CA TYR A 859 -4.74 -3.69 13.47
C TYR A 859 -4.65 -2.21 13.92
N LEU A 860 -4.30 -1.95 15.20
CA LEU A 860 -4.12 -0.60 15.77
C LEU A 860 -2.86 0.10 15.28
N GLU A 861 -1.82 -0.66 14.93
CA GLU A 861 -0.49 -0.18 14.55
C GLU A 861 -0.25 -0.19 13.04
N GLN A 862 -1.18 -0.75 12.26
CA GLN A 862 -1.07 -0.92 10.80
C GLN A 862 -0.92 0.41 10.05
N TYR A 863 -1.52 1.50 10.54
CA TYR A 863 -1.40 2.83 9.96
C TYR A 863 -0.67 3.77 10.93
N ARG A 864 0.39 4.40 10.43
CA ARG A 864 1.30 5.26 11.19
C ARG A 864 1.67 6.51 10.38
N ILE A 865 1.78 7.67 11.01
CA ILE A 865 2.11 8.95 10.34
C ILE A 865 3.42 9.54 10.84
N ASP A 866 4.18 10.18 9.95
CA ASP A 866 5.40 10.91 10.32
C ASP A 866 5.09 12.33 10.83
N TYR A 867 6.13 13.05 11.26
CA TYR A 867 5.97 14.38 11.86
C TYR A 867 5.34 15.42 10.91
N GLU A 868 5.65 15.45 9.62
CA GLU A 868 5.06 16.44 8.70
C GLU A 868 3.58 16.12 8.42
N GLN A 869 3.22 14.84 8.37
CA GLN A 869 1.82 14.40 8.32
C GLN A 869 1.06 14.77 9.61
N PHE A 870 1.63 14.49 10.78
CA PHE A 870 1.06 14.83 12.08
C PHE A 870 0.85 16.34 12.23
N LYS A 871 1.86 17.14 11.88
CA LYS A 871 1.83 18.61 11.85
C LYS A 871 0.69 19.14 10.98
N GLY A 872 0.48 18.55 9.80
CA GLY A 872 -0.67 18.87 8.93
C GLY A 872 -2.02 18.56 9.58
N MET A 873 -2.15 17.42 10.27
CA MET A 873 -3.36 17.08 11.04
C MET A 873 -3.54 17.97 12.27
N PHE A 874 -2.44 18.35 12.94
CA PHE A 874 -2.44 19.21 14.12
C PHE A 874 -3.10 20.55 13.81
N THR A 875 -2.65 21.22 12.73
CA THR A 875 -3.21 22.51 12.28
C THR A 875 -4.69 22.45 11.93
N LEU A 876 -5.22 21.31 11.48
CA LEU A 876 -6.63 21.16 11.09
C LEU A 876 -7.56 20.75 12.24
N LEU A 877 -7.05 19.97 13.21
CA LEU A 877 -7.89 19.28 14.20
C LEU A 877 -7.69 19.76 15.64
N PHE A 878 -6.49 20.15 16.06
CA PHE A 878 -6.23 20.49 17.46
C PHE A 878 -6.72 21.90 17.81
N PRO A 879 -7.25 22.12 19.04
CA PRO A 879 -7.82 23.40 19.45
C PRO A 879 -6.78 24.51 19.62
N TRP A 880 -5.49 24.16 19.77
CA TRP A 880 -4.40 25.09 20.13
C TRP A 880 -3.49 25.45 18.94
N ALA A 881 -3.91 25.15 17.71
CA ALA A 881 -3.12 25.43 16.51
C ALA A 881 -3.31 26.87 16.02
N CYS A 882 -2.66 27.82 16.70
CA CYS A 882 -2.66 29.24 16.36
C CYS A 882 -1.31 29.67 15.76
N GLY A 883 -1.34 30.52 14.72
CA GLY A 883 -0.18 31.19 14.15
C GLY A 883 1.06 30.33 13.80
N THR A 884 2.23 30.98 13.78
CA THR A 884 3.53 30.36 13.47
C THR A 884 3.98 29.34 14.51
N HIS A 885 3.56 29.53 15.78
CA HIS A 885 3.93 28.69 16.93
C HIS A 885 3.36 27.27 16.86
N SER A 886 2.31 27.05 16.06
CA SER A 886 1.72 25.74 15.77
C SER A 886 2.76 24.66 15.42
N ASN A 887 3.84 25.02 14.72
CA ASN A 887 4.92 24.09 14.36
C ASN A 887 5.71 23.60 15.59
N VAL A 888 6.05 24.52 16.50
CA VAL A 888 6.77 24.19 17.74
C VAL A 888 5.87 23.35 18.65
N LEU A 889 4.60 23.73 18.74
CA LEU A 889 3.60 23.02 19.54
C LEU A 889 3.35 21.59 19.03
N ALA A 890 3.26 21.41 17.71
CA ALA A 890 3.21 20.10 17.07
C ALA A 890 4.48 19.26 17.32
N ALA A 891 5.68 19.87 17.26
CA ALA A 891 6.95 19.17 17.54
C ALA A 891 7.15 18.79 19.01
N ARG A 892 6.58 19.58 19.95
CA ARG A 892 6.53 19.24 21.38
C ARG A 892 5.50 18.13 21.66
N LEU A 893 4.34 18.14 20.99
CA LEU A 893 3.32 17.08 21.15
C LEU A 893 3.72 15.76 20.47
N PHE A 894 4.31 15.79 19.28
CA PHE A 894 4.72 14.58 18.54
C PHE A 894 5.64 13.71 19.40
N ARG A 895 6.69 14.32 19.98
CA ARG A 895 7.65 13.67 20.89
C ARG A 895 7.07 13.23 22.24
N LEU A 896 5.85 13.65 22.57
CA LEU A 896 5.12 13.24 23.78
C LEU A 896 4.17 12.07 23.52
N LEU A 897 3.77 11.85 22.26
CA LEU A 897 2.89 10.76 21.83
C LEU A 897 3.68 9.55 21.29
N ASP A 898 4.89 9.78 20.76
CA ASP A 898 5.89 8.75 20.42
C ASP A 898 6.47 8.10 21.71
N GLU A 899 5.64 7.32 22.42
CA GLU A 899 6.04 6.64 23.67
C GLU A 899 7.06 5.50 23.43
N ASN A 900 7.15 4.99 22.20
CA ASN A 900 8.01 3.86 21.83
C ASN A 900 9.38 4.31 21.26
N GLY A 901 9.49 5.53 20.73
CA GLY A 901 10.69 6.14 20.17
C GLY A 901 10.99 5.75 18.72
N ASP A 902 10.00 5.31 17.94
CA ASP A 902 10.15 4.90 16.54
C ASP A 902 10.00 6.06 15.53
N SER A 903 9.67 7.27 16.01
CA SER A 903 9.52 8.49 15.20
C SER A 903 8.35 8.46 14.21
N LEU A 904 7.35 7.62 14.46
CA LEU A 904 6.01 7.67 13.86
C LEU A 904 4.96 7.79 14.97
N ILE A 905 3.71 8.06 14.60
CA ILE A 905 2.55 8.03 15.51
C ILE A 905 1.48 7.11 14.92
N ASN A 906 0.97 6.16 15.69
CA ASN A 906 -0.18 5.33 15.32
C ASN A 906 -1.52 6.00 15.65
N PHE A 907 -2.62 5.41 15.19
CA PHE A 907 -3.95 6.01 15.34
C PHE A 907 -4.38 6.12 16.82
N ARG A 908 -3.98 5.18 17.69
CA ARG A 908 -4.32 5.21 19.11
C ARG A 908 -3.66 6.39 19.80
N GLU A 909 -2.35 6.55 19.63
CA GLU A 909 -1.57 7.69 20.16
C GLU A 909 -2.13 9.04 19.68
N PHE A 910 -2.43 9.15 18.38
CA PHE A 910 -3.03 10.35 17.80
C PHE A 910 -4.36 10.72 18.46
N VAL A 911 -5.29 9.76 18.59
CA VAL A 911 -6.60 10.00 19.20
C VAL A 911 -6.48 10.23 20.71
N SER A 912 -5.57 9.56 21.43
CA SER A 912 -5.32 9.84 22.85
C SER A 912 -4.87 11.29 23.08
N GLY A 913 -3.93 11.79 22.28
CA GLY A 913 -3.49 13.19 22.35
C GLY A 913 -4.61 14.19 22.02
N LEU A 914 -5.41 13.90 20.99
CA LEU A 914 -6.54 14.74 20.58
C LEU A 914 -7.69 14.71 21.60
N SER A 915 -7.98 13.55 22.21
CA SER A 915 -8.99 13.40 23.27
C SER A 915 -8.62 14.24 24.50
N ALA A 916 -7.36 14.20 24.93
CA ALA A 916 -6.88 15.00 26.05
C ALA A 916 -6.92 16.51 25.78
N ALA A 917 -6.68 16.95 24.54
CA ALA A 917 -6.78 18.37 24.17
C ALA A 917 -8.24 18.87 24.04
N CYS A 918 -9.16 18.03 23.56
CA CYS A 918 -10.53 18.44 23.23
C CYS A 918 -11.56 18.12 24.32
N HIS A 919 -11.52 16.92 24.87
CA HIS A 919 -12.51 16.37 25.82
C HIS A 919 -12.00 16.23 27.25
N GLY A 920 -10.68 16.34 27.48
CA GLY A 920 -10.11 16.33 28.83
C GLY A 920 -10.63 17.48 29.69
N ASP A 921 -10.63 17.27 31.00
CA ASP A 921 -10.98 18.33 31.95
C ASP A 921 -9.89 19.43 32.00
N LEU A 922 -10.17 20.53 32.71
CA LEU A 922 -9.23 21.62 32.94
C LEU A 922 -7.85 21.14 33.42
N THR A 923 -7.82 20.21 34.36
CA THR A 923 -6.59 19.64 34.92
C THR A 923 -5.85 18.81 33.87
N GLU A 924 -6.56 17.99 33.09
CA GLU A 924 -5.96 17.16 32.04
C GLU A 924 -5.39 17.99 30.88
N LYS A 925 -6.10 19.01 30.42
CA LYS A 925 -5.65 19.96 29.39
C LYS A 925 -4.39 20.71 29.83
N LEU A 926 -4.40 21.25 31.05
CA LEU A 926 -3.24 21.94 31.62
C LEU A 926 -2.07 20.98 31.88
N LYS A 927 -2.34 19.72 32.24
CA LYS A 927 -1.34 18.67 32.44
C LYS A 927 -0.71 18.21 31.12
N LEU A 928 -1.48 18.18 30.03
CA LEU A 928 -0.97 17.95 28.68
C LEU A 928 -0.05 19.11 28.26
N LEU A 929 -0.53 20.35 28.38
CA LEU A 929 0.24 21.56 28.04
C LEU A 929 1.55 21.65 28.87
N TYR A 930 1.49 21.37 30.17
CA TYR A 930 2.66 21.32 31.06
C TYR A 930 3.68 20.25 30.61
N LYS A 931 3.24 19.00 30.36
CA LYS A 931 4.12 17.91 29.88
C LYS A 931 4.88 18.29 28.59
N MET A 932 4.22 18.97 27.66
CA MET A 932 4.81 19.39 26.39
C MET A 932 5.99 20.37 26.58
N HIS A 933 6.06 21.07 27.71
CA HIS A 933 7.15 22.01 28.05
C HIS A 933 8.20 21.43 29.00
N VAL A 934 7.92 20.27 29.64
CA VAL A 934 8.91 19.48 30.39
C VAL A 934 9.93 18.82 29.46
N LEU A 935 9.56 18.55 28.20
CA LEU A 935 10.49 18.05 27.19
C LEU A 935 11.49 19.14 26.76
N PRO A 936 12.79 18.83 26.60
CA PRO A 936 13.77 19.81 26.13
C PRO A 936 13.47 20.26 24.70
N ASP A 937 13.85 21.50 24.37
CA ASP A 937 13.44 22.12 23.12
C ASP A 937 14.17 21.55 21.89
N PRO A 938 13.57 21.54 20.69
CA PRO A 938 14.18 20.90 19.52
C PRO A 938 15.24 21.78 18.83
N SER A 939 15.41 23.03 19.24
CA SER A 939 16.31 24.00 18.60
C SER A 939 16.91 24.99 19.62
N SER A 940 18.02 24.58 20.25
CA SER A 940 18.85 25.46 21.08
C SER A 940 20.33 25.05 21.06
N ASP A 941 20.95 25.04 19.86
CA ASP A 941 22.35 25.47 19.80
C ASP A 941 22.33 26.99 20.09
N PRO A 942 23.07 27.49 21.09
CA PRO A 942 23.07 28.92 21.38
C PRO A 942 23.91 29.65 20.32
N GLU A 943 23.23 30.39 19.43
CA GLU A 943 23.87 31.47 18.68
C GLU A 943 24.23 32.58 19.68
N GLU A 944 25.46 32.53 20.22
CA GLU A 944 26.07 33.72 20.81
C GLU A 944 26.15 34.80 19.71
N PRO A 945 25.72 36.05 19.98
CA PRO A 945 25.74 37.10 18.98
C PRO A 945 27.19 37.59 18.76
N ASP A 946 27.96 36.86 17.95
CA ASP A 946 29.40 37.07 17.73
C ASP A 946 29.70 38.27 16.81
N SER A 947 29.21 39.43 17.26
CA SER A 947 29.40 40.77 16.67
C SER A 947 30.87 41.23 16.65
N ALA A 948 31.83 40.36 16.99
CA ALA A 948 33.26 40.62 16.96
C ALA A 948 33.97 39.99 15.75
N PHE A 949 33.44 38.92 15.14
CA PHE A 949 34.15 38.21 14.07
C PHE A 949 34.06 38.92 12.71
N GLU A 950 32.85 39.35 12.31
CA GLU A 950 32.56 39.93 10.99
C GLU A 950 33.36 41.22 10.69
N ALA A 951 33.70 42.00 11.72
CA ALA A 951 34.52 43.20 11.62
C ALA A 951 35.97 42.92 11.16
N THR A 952 36.46 41.68 11.29
CA THR A 952 37.84 41.31 10.94
C THR A 952 37.98 40.88 9.48
N GLN A 953 36.89 40.41 8.85
CA GLN A 953 36.89 39.91 7.47
C GLN A 953 36.65 41.03 6.43
N TYR A 954 36.19 42.21 6.87
CA TYR A 954 35.96 43.38 6.02
C TYR A 954 37.21 44.12 5.51
N PHE A 955 38.42 43.68 5.88
CA PHE A 955 39.69 44.38 5.56
C PHE A 955 40.64 43.65 4.60
N PHE A 956 40.35 42.41 4.17
CA PHE A 956 41.27 41.61 3.35
C PHE A 956 40.58 40.73 2.28
N GLU A 957 39.70 41.29 1.45
CA GLU A 957 39.28 40.62 0.21
C GLU A 957 38.98 41.61 -0.93
N ASP A 958 40.04 42.20 -1.51
CA ASP A 958 39.98 43.15 -2.64
C ASP A 958 40.98 42.79 -3.77
N ILE A 959 41.04 41.49 -4.12
CA ILE A 959 41.77 40.97 -5.28
C ILE A 959 40.95 39.87 -5.97
N THR A 960 40.67 40.07 -7.26
CA THR A 960 40.02 39.12 -8.20
C THR A 960 41.08 38.48 -9.12
N PRO A 961 40.81 37.56 -10.09
CA PRO A 961 39.52 37.04 -10.58
C PRO A 961 39.48 35.51 -10.94
N GLU A 962 38.41 35.11 -11.66
CA GLU A 962 38.36 34.12 -12.76
C GLU A 962 38.35 32.57 -12.55
N CYS A 963 37.31 31.95 -13.14
CA CYS A 963 37.28 30.63 -13.80
C CYS A 963 37.41 29.36 -12.91
N THR A 964 36.96 28.14 -13.29
CA THR A 964 36.54 27.59 -14.60
C THR A 964 35.37 26.57 -14.47
N GLN A 965 34.85 26.13 -15.62
CA GLN A 965 33.71 25.23 -15.83
C GLN A 965 33.85 23.80 -15.25
N VAL A 966 32.69 23.18 -15.01
CA VAL A 966 32.53 21.72 -14.79
C VAL A 966 32.76 20.95 -16.09
N VAL A 967 33.53 19.84 -16.03
CA VAL A 967 33.59 18.81 -17.07
C VAL A 967 33.34 17.44 -16.44
N ALA A 968 32.37 16.69 -16.97
CA ALA A 968 32.06 15.33 -16.53
C ALA A 968 32.83 14.28 -17.35
N VAL A 969 33.29 13.21 -16.70
CA VAL A 969 33.96 12.06 -17.35
C VAL A 969 33.35 10.75 -16.84
N GLN A 970 33.18 9.78 -17.74
CA GLN A 970 32.66 8.44 -17.46
C GLN A 970 33.78 7.51 -16.95
N GLY A 971 33.47 6.55 -16.07
CA GLY A 971 34.45 5.57 -15.60
C GLY A 971 33.81 4.24 -15.16
N ARG A 972 34.49 3.12 -15.44
CA ARG A 972 34.06 1.74 -15.15
C ARG A 972 35.20 0.99 -14.45
N ASN A 973 34.83 -0.05 -13.70
CA ASN A 973 35.63 -1.25 -13.37
C ASN A 973 36.76 -1.22 -12.30
N LYS A 974 36.55 -2.08 -11.29
CA LYS A 974 37.43 -3.18 -10.80
C LYS A 974 38.68 -2.93 -9.92
N HIS A 975 38.67 -3.70 -8.82
CA HIS A 975 39.78 -4.48 -8.22
C HIS A 975 40.99 -3.76 -7.61
N GLY A 976 40.91 -3.53 -6.29
CA GLY A 976 41.72 -4.23 -5.27
C GLY A 976 43.26 -4.26 -5.37
N ALA A 977 43.90 -3.60 -4.40
CA ALA A 977 45.16 -3.99 -3.77
C ALA A 977 45.25 -3.37 -2.37
N GLU A 978 45.94 -4.02 -1.43
CA GLU A 978 46.36 -3.40 -0.16
C GLU A 978 47.72 -2.73 -0.34
N GLU A 979 47.92 -1.54 0.24
CA GLU A 979 49.05 -1.28 1.16
C GLU A 979 48.89 0.10 1.85
N GLY A 980 49.47 0.24 3.04
CA GLY A 980 48.98 1.19 4.04
C GLY A 980 49.50 2.63 3.94
N PHE A 981 48.66 3.57 4.41
CA PHE A 981 49.09 4.88 4.91
C PHE A 981 48.51 5.13 6.31
N VAL A 982 49.26 5.85 7.14
CA VAL A 982 48.95 6.03 8.58
C VAL A 982 47.76 6.96 8.77
N ASN A 983 46.66 6.43 9.31
CA ASN A 983 45.44 7.18 9.52
C ASN A 983 45.43 7.84 10.92
N VAL A 984 45.62 9.16 10.97
CA VAL A 984 45.53 9.93 12.23
C VAL A 984 44.05 10.08 12.60
N SER A 985 43.62 9.30 13.60
CA SER A 985 42.22 9.30 14.07
C SER A 985 41.86 10.57 14.85
N LEU A 986 41.57 11.65 14.12
CA LEU A 986 40.90 12.83 14.63
C LEU A 986 39.42 12.48 14.89
N LYS A 987 39.14 11.98 16.10
CA LYS A 987 37.77 11.70 16.57
C LYS A 987 36.93 12.98 16.58
N THR A 988 36.06 13.14 15.58
CA THR A 988 35.00 14.16 15.63
C THR A 988 33.84 13.66 16.49
N GLU A 989 33.97 13.74 17.83
CA GLU A 989 32.86 13.43 18.74
C GLU A 989 31.80 14.56 18.72
N LYS A 990 30.92 14.55 17.72
CA LYS A 990 29.62 15.24 17.74
C LYS A 990 28.47 14.22 17.80
N GLY A 991 27.42 14.53 18.55
CA GLY A 991 26.10 13.88 18.40
C GLY A 991 25.85 12.53 19.10
N LYS A 992 26.34 12.28 20.33
CA LYS A 992 25.93 11.09 21.11
C LYS A 992 25.42 11.28 22.55
N LYS A 993 25.56 12.46 23.19
CA LYS A 993 25.02 12.68 24.55
C LYS A 993 23.48 12.85 24.57
N ASN A 994 22.95 13.83 23.84
CA ASN A 994 21.54 14.22 23.92
C ASN A 994 20.55 13.08 23.56
N SER A 995 20.96 12.10 22.73
CA SER A 995 20.12 10.91 22.46
C SER A 995 20.01 9.98 23.66
N GLN A 996 21.08 9.84 24.45
CA GLN A 996 21.13 8.97 25.63
C GLN A 996 20.37 9.60 26.81
N GLU A 997 20.46 10.92 26.97
CA GLU A 997 19.78 11.66 28.05
C GLU A 997 18.26 11.71 27.82
N ASN A 998 17.78 12.03 26.61
CA ASN A 998 16.35 11.90 26.27
C ASN A 998 15.82 10.46 26.49
N LYS A 999 16.57 9.44 26.05
CA LYS A 999 16.20 8.03 26.25
C LYS A 999 16.21 7.59 27.72
N ASN A 1000 16.96 8.26 28.59
CA ASN A 1000 16.92 8.00 30.03
C ASN A 1000 15.68 8.64 30.68
N CYS A 1001 15.33 9.88 30.34
CA CYS A 1001 14.09 10.51 30.82
C CYS A 1001 12.84 9.71 30.41
N LEU A 1002 12.76 9.29 29.14
CA LEU A 1002 11.63 8.47 28.64
C LEU A 1002 11.58 7.08 29.29
N LYS A 1003 12.73 6.46 29.59
CA LYS A 1003 12.79 5.17 30.31
C LYS A 1003 12.37 5.25 31.77
N ILE A 1004 12.64 6.35 32.46
CA ILE A 1004 12.16 6.56 33.83
C ILE A 1004 10.63 6.66 33.81
N TRP A 1005 10.08 7.45 32.88
CA TRP A 1005 8.64 7.64 32.68
C TRP A 1005 7.89 6.33 32.39
N ASN A 1006 8.44 5.49 31.51
CA ASN A 1006 7.76 4.25 31.08
C ASN A 1006 7.75 3.13 32.14
N GLN A 1007 8.52 3.22 33.23
CA GLN A 1007 8.45 2.23 34.32
C GLN A 1007 7.23 2.41 35.25
N GLU A 1008 6.55 3.55 35.20
CA GLU A 1008 5.42 3.88 36.09
C GLU A 1008 4.04 3.64 35.44
N ASN A 1009 3.99 3.27 34.16
CA ASN A 1009 2.76 2.92 33.44
C ASN A 1009 2.29 1.47 33.71
N LYS A 1010 1.97 1.17 34.98
CA LYS A 1010 1.08 0.05 35.36
C LYS A 1010 -0.14 0.59 36.13
N PRO A 1011 -1.31 -0.09 36.07
CA PRO A 1011 -2.56 0.44 36.62
C PRO A 1011 -2.56 0.47 38.15
N LYS A 1012 -2.04 1.57 38.71
CA LYS A 1012 -2.34 2.09 40.04
C LYS A 1012 -2.84 3.52 39.87
N VAL A 1013 -3.83 3.92 40.67
CA VAL A 1013 -4.45 5.25 40.59
C VAL A 1013 -3.38 6.33 40.79
N LYS A 1014 -3.15 7.15 39.75
CA LYS A 1014 -2.07 8.15 39.72
C LYS A 1014 -2.46 9.38 40.55
N ASN A 1015 -1.80 9.55 41.69
CA ASN A 1015 -1.76 10.85 42.37
C ASN A 1015 -0.96 11.86 41.52
N ALA A 1016 -1.15 13.16 41.75
CA ALA A 1016 -0.55 14.21 40.91
C ALA A 1016 0.96 14.45 41.12
N LYS A 1017 1.55 13.90 42.19
CA LYS A 1017 2.79 14.38 42.81
C LYS A 1017 4.11 14.09 42.08
N ASP A 1018 4.08 13.27 41.04
CA ASP A 1018 5.28 12.67 40.46
C ASP A 1018 5.69 13.28 39.10
N LEU A 1019 5.16 14.47 38.75
CA LEU A 1019 5.56 15.21 37.55
C LEU A 1019 6.90 15.97 37.74
N PRO A 1020 7.81 15.97 36.76
CA PRO A 1020 9.01 16.82 36.81
C PRO A 1020 8.67 18.30 36.89
N LYS A 1021 9.54 19.09 37.52
CA LYS A 1021 9.41 20.55 37.59
C LYS A 1021 9.81 21.22 36.28
N LEU A 1022 9.14 22.29 35.90
CA LEU A 1022 9.60 23.18 34.83
C LEU A 1022 10.72 24.08 35.35
N ASN A 1023 11.82 24.19 34.61
CA ASN A 1023 12.86 25.20 34.86
C ASN A 1023 12.42 26.59 34.34
N GLN A 1024 13.24 27.62 34.54
CA GLN A 1024 12.89 28.99 34.14
C GLN A 1024 12.72 29.15 32.61
N GLU A 1025 13.53 28.48 31.79
CA GLU A 1025 13.47 28.53 30.33
C GLU A 1025 12.17 27.89 29.81
N GLN A 1026 11.88 26.67 30.30
CA GLN A 1026 10.68 25.89 29.98
C GLN A 1026 9.40 26.62 30.41
N PHE A 1027 9.43 27.33 31.54
CA PHE A 1027 8.32 28.15 31.99
C PHE A 1027 8.10 29.40 31.12
N ILE A 1028 9.18 30.08 30.72
CA ILE A 1028 9.10 31.20 29.75
C ILE A 1028 8.52 30.71 28.41
N GLU A 1029 8.93 29.54 27.95
CA GLU A 1029 8.37 28.90 26.74
C GLU A 1029 6.90 28.48 26.88
N LEU A 1030 6.47 28.02 28.06
CA LEU A 1030 5.06 27.77 28.37
C LEU A 1030 4.25 29.08 28.32
N CYS A 1031 4.76 30.17 28.90
CA CYS A 1031 4.10 31.47 28.87
C CYS A 1031 3.97 32.01 27.43
N LYS A 1032 5.05 32.02 26.64
CA LYS A 1032 5.01 32.37 25.20
C LYS A 1032 3.97 31.53 24.44
N THR A 1033 3.89 30.24 24.75
CA THR A 1033 2.91 29.33 24.14
C THR A 1033 1.47 29.73 24.47
N MET A 1034 1.19 30.11 25.72
CA MET A 1034 -0.13 30.63 26.12
C MET A 1034 -0.46 31.93 25.37
N TYR A 1035 0.45 32.91 25.32
CA TYR A 1035 0.25 34.13 24.52
C TYR A 1035 -0.06 33.82 23.04
N ASN A 1036 0.70 32.91 22.41
CA ASN A 1036 0.44 32.53 21.02
C ASN A 1036 -0.88 31.75 20.84
N MET A 1037 -1.31 30.95 21.81
CA MET A 1037 -2.58 30.20 21.78
C MET A 1037 -3.84 31.07 21.89
N PHE A 1038 -3.75 32.24 22.53
CA PHE A 1038 -4.89 33.14 22.71
C PHE A 1038 -5.02 34.19 21.61
N SER A 1039 -4.01 34.35 20.75
CA SER A 1039 -4.17 35.13 19.52
C SER A 1039 -5.33 34.57 18.67
N GLU A 1040 -6.13 35.47 18.12
CA GLU A 1040 -7.38 35.17 17.40
C GLU A 1040 -8.60 34.74 18.27
N ASP A 1041 -8.52 34.69 19.62
CA ASP A 1041 -9.73 34.57 20.46
C ASP A 1041 -10.37 35.96 20.71
N PRO A 1042 -11.71 36.11 20.63
CA PRO A 1042 -12.39 37.39 20.89
C PRO A 1042 -12.14 38.03 22.28
N ASN A 1043 -11.54 37.30 23.22
CA ASN A 1043 -11.23 37.75 24.57
C ASN A 1043 -9.71 37.83 24.82
N GLU A 1044 -8.88 37.90 23.76
CA GLU A 1044 -7.41 37.84 23.85
C GLU A 1044 -6.81 38.79 24.90
N GLN A 1045 -7.33 40.03 25.02
CA GLN A 1045 -6.85 41.01 25.99
C GLN A 1045 -7.05 40.58 27.45
N ASP A 1046 -8.20 39.99 27.79
CA ASP A 1046 -8.50 39.47 29.13
C ASP A 1046 -7.63 38.24 29.43
N LEU A 1047 -7.42 37.39 28.43
CA LEU A 1047 -6.55 36.21 28.52
C LEU A 1047 -5.08 36.59 28.71
N TYR A 1048 -4.61 37.66 28.06
CA TYR A 1048 -3.27 38.22 28.25
C TYR A 1048 -3.10 38.85 29.64
N HIS A 1049 -4.08 39.61 30.14
CA HIS A 1049 -4.03 40.14 31.50
C HIS A 1049 -4.01 39.03 32.56
N ALA A 1050 -4.85 38.01 32.42
CA ALA A 1050 -4.84 36.83 33.29
C ALA A 1050 -3.51 36.06 33.19
N THR A 1051 -2.95 35.88 32.00
CA THR A 1051 -1.66 35.22 31.80
C THR A 1051 -0.53 35.99 32.48
N ALA A 1052 -0.53 37.33 32.39
CA ALA A 1052 0.44 38.17 33.09
C ALA A 1052 0.32 38.00 34.63
N ALA A 1053 -0.89 38.03 35.19
CA ALA A 1053 -1.12 37.84 36.62
C ALA A 1053 -0.61 36.48 37.12
N VAL A 1054 -0.95 35.38 36.43
CA VAL A 1054 -0.46 34.02 36.72
C VAL A 1054 1.06 33.94 36.57
N THR A 1055 1.64 34.60 35.57
CA THR A 1055 3.09 34.59 35.33
C THR A 1055 3.84 35.30 36.45
N SER A 1056 3.40 36.48 36.88
CA SER A 1056 3.99 37.20 38.03
C SER A 1056 3.90 36.38 39.31
N LEU A 1057 2.73 35.81 39.62
CA LEU A 1057 2.53 34.98 40.81
C LEU A 1057 3.45 33.74 40.82
N LEU A 1058 3.62 33.07 39.67
CA LEU A 1058 4.51 31.90 39.56
C LEU A 1058 5.99 32.26 39.63
N LEU A 1059 6.40 33.42 39.11
CA LEU A 1059 7.77 33.92 39.28
C LEU A 1059 8.09 34.16 40.76
N GLU A 1060 7.21 34.85 41.49
CA GLU A 1060 7.33 35.08 42.95
C GLU A 1060 7.37 33.75 43.73
N ILE A 1061 6.45 32.80 43.42
CA ILE A 1061 6.42 31.47 44.04
C ILE A 1061 7.74 30.70 43.79
N GLY A 1062 8.29 30.78 42.57
CA GLY A 1062 9.56 30.14 42.24
C GLY A 1062 10.78 30.80 42.92
N GLU A 1063 10.78 32.13 43.09
CA GLU A 1063 11.81 32.84 43.85
C GLU A 1063 11.76 32.52 45.35
N VAL A 1064 10.56 32.46 45.94
CA VAL A 1064 10.37 31.95 47.30
C VAL A 1064 10.82 30.49 47.40
N GLY A 1065 10.57 29.68 46.37
CA GLY A 1065 11.07 28.30 46.26
C GLY A 1065 12.59 28.17 46.38
N LYS A 1066 13.36 29.08 45.76
CA LYS A 1066 14.83 29.11 45.88
C LYS A 1066 15.28 29.24 47.34
N LEU A 1067 14.64 30.13 48.11
CA LEU A 1067 15.00 30.39 49.51
C LEU A 1067 14.90 29.11 50.36
N PHE A 1068 13.83 28.34 50.20
CA PHE A 1068 13.66 27.06 50.88
C PHE A 1068 14.60 25.95 50.35
N SER A 1069 14.86 25.92 49.04
CA SER A 1069 15.82 24.98 48.43
C SER A 1069 17.23 25.17 49.02
N VAL A 1070 17.73 26.40 49.01
CA VAL A 1070 19.03 26.79 49.59
C VAL A 1070 19.11 26.52 51.11
N GLN A 1071 17.98 26.62 51.82
CA GLN A 1071 17.91 26.24 53.24
C GLN A 1071 18.17 24.74 53.43
N SER A 1072 17.49 23.88 52.65
CA SER A 1072 17.63 22.42 52.75
C SER A 1072 19.04 21.90 52.41
N ILE A 1073 19.72 22.52 51.44
CA ILE A 1073 21.10 22.17 51.08
C ILE A 1073 22.06 22.49 52.26
N LYS A 1074 21.83 23.58 52.99
CA LYS A 1074 22.62 23.92 54.18
C LYS A 1074 22.38 22.94 55.34
N GLU A 1075 21.17 22.43 55.50
CA GLU A 1075 20.87 21.39 56.51
C GLU A 1075 21.45 20.02 56.13
N ALA A 1076 21.44 19.67 54.84
CA ALA A 1076 22.09 18.47 54.30
C ALA A 1076 23.62 18.51 54.44
N GLU A 1077 24.25 19.65 54.13
CA GLU A 1077 25.70 19.80 54.35
C GLU A 1077 26.06 19.73 55.84
N ASN A 1078 25.27 20.37 56.71
CA ASN A 1078 25.53 20.34 58.15
C ASN A 1078 25.40 18.92 58.73
N THR A 1079 24.36 18.17 58.36
CA THR A 1079 24.23 16.76 58.78
C THR A 1079 25.35 15.88 58.22
N SER A 1080 25.76 16.07 56.96
CA SER A 1080 26.91 15.35 56.38
C SER A 1080 28.23 15.66 57.11
N LYS A 1081 28.45 16.91 57.54
CA LYS A 1081 29.64 17.34 58.30
C LYS A 1081 29.63 16.85 59.75
N THR A 1082 28.46 16.63 60.35
CA THR A 1082 28.35 15.96 61.67
C THR A 1082 28.60 14.45 61.59
N ILE A 1083 28.05 13.77 60.58
CA ILE A 1083 28.11 12.30 60.48
C ILE A 1083 29.53 11.78 60.20
N GLN A 1084 30.35 12.51 59.43
CA GLN A 1084 31.74 12.10 59.13
C GLN A 1084 32.67 12.03 60.35
N ASN A 1085 32.34 12.69 61.47
CA ASN A 1085 33.20 12.74 62.67
C ASN A 1085 32.89 11.65 63.72
N VAL A 1086 31.91 10.77 63.50
CA VAL A 1086 31.47 9.78 64.52
C VAL A 1086 31.72 8.32 64.11
N LEU A 1087 31.93 8.03 62.82
CA LEU A 1087 32.00 6.66 62.29
C LEU A 1087 33.38 6.28 61.67
N ILE A 1088 34.46 6.56 62.41
CA ILE A 1088 35.77 5.91 62.21
C ILE A 1088 36.16 5.12 63.45
N GLN A 1089 35.40 4.06 63.76
CA GLN A 1089 35.86 2.97 64.64
C GLN A 1089 35.07 1.66 64.41
N LYS A 1090 35.77 0.53 64.56
CA LYS A 1090 35.30 -0.88 64.45
C LYS A 1090 34.74 -1.36 63.10
N LYS A 1091 35.63 -2.01 62.32
CA LYS A 1091 35.27 -3.12 61.42
C LYS A 1091 34.90 -4.38 62.24
N GLY A 1092 34.08 -5.25 61.65
CA GLY A 1092 33.81 -6.64 62.07
C GLY A 1092 33.04 -7.35 60.94
N SER A 1093 33.29 -8.65 60.71
CA SER A 1093 32.87 -9.34 59.48
C SER A 1093 32.28 -10.74 59.74
N GLN A 1094 31.38 -11.19 58.82
CA GLN A 1094 31.08 -12.61 58.49
C GLN A 1094 30.29 -13.45 59.53
N GLN A 1095 29.50 -14.50 59.20
CA GLN A 1095 28.92 -15.06 57.94
C GLN A 1095 27.88 -16.18 58.28
N TYR A 1096 27.42 -16.95 57.27
CA TYR A 1096 26.55 -18.16 57.22
C TYR A 1096 25.05 -17.88 56.91
N HIS A 1097 24.35 -18.47 55.92
CA HIS A 1097 24.23 -19.86 55.36
C HIS A 1097 23.45 -20.83 56.29
N LEU A 1098 22.67 -21.83 55.85
CA LEU A 1098 22.41 -22.53 54.55
C LEU A 1098 20.88 -22.96 54.52
N ASP A 1099 20.20 -23.61 53.57
CA ASP A 1099 20.48 -24.28 52.27
C ASP A 1099 19.22 -24.25 51.31
N ARG A 1100 18.97 -25.27 50.46
CA ARG A 1100 18.06 -25.28 49.30
C ARG A 1100 17.50 -26.69 48.93
N HIS A 1101 16.40 -26.74 48.15
CA HIS A 1101 15.79 -27.92 47.46
C HIS A 1101 15.04 -28.94 48.38
N ASN A 1102 14.03 -29.72 47.92
CA ASN A 1102 13.90 -30.42 46.62
C ASN A 1102 12.43 -30.69 46.12
N HIS A 1103 12.28 -31.43 45.02
CA HIS A 1103 11.07 -31.63 44.17
C HIS A 1103 10.13 -32.83 44.46
N PHE A 1104 8.98 -32.85 43.74
CA PHE A 1104 8.04 -33.95 43.37
C PHE A 1104 6.98 -34.42 44.39
N GLN A 1105 5.77 -34.90 44.02
CA GLN A 1105 4.77 -34.58 42.96
C GLN A 1105 3.46 -35.36 43.27
N ASN A 1106 2.30 -34.94 42.73
CA ASN A 1106 0.93 -35.51 42.85
C ASN A 1106 0.23 -35.31 44.22
N GLY A 1107 -1.09 -35.12 44.29
CA GLY A 1107 -2.04 -34.80 43.20
C GLY A 1107 -3.52 -35.00 43.58
N PHE A 1108 -4.41 -34.19 42.97
CA PHE A 1108 -5.90 -34.24 42.97
C PHE A 1108 -6.67 -33.97 44.30
N LEU A 1109 -7.65 -33.04 44.21
CA LEU A 1109 -9.03 -33.01 44.79
C LEU A 1109 -9.22 -33.25 46.31
N ASP A 1110 -10.15 -32.62 47.03
CA ASP A 1110 -11.00 -31.43 46.82
C ASP A 1110 -11.54 -30.97 48.22
N GLU A 1111 -12.58 -30.13 48.26
CA GLU A 1111 -13.50 -29.83 49.39
C GLU A 1111 -13.23 -28.61 50.32
N GLU A 1112 -14.24 -27.72 50.29
CA GLU A 1112 -14.93 -26.96 51.35
C GLU A 1112 -14.21 -26.28 52.56
N GLU A 1113 -14.41 -24.95 52.60
CA GLU A 1113 -14.95 -24.12 53.71
C GLU A 1113 -14.56 -24.32 55.20
N ASN A 1114 -14.08 -23.21 55.78
CA ASN A 1114 -14.53 -22.53 57.02
C ASN A 1114 -14.60 -23.24 58.40
N ILE A 1115 -14.21 -22.50 59.47
CA ILE A 1115 -15.09 -22.00 60.57
C ILE A 1115 -14.27 -21.61 61.85
N CYS A 1116 -14.50 -20.37 62.34
CA CYS A 1116 -14.38 -19.81 63.73
C CYS A 1116 -13.19 -20.17 64.67
N GLY A 1117 -12.96 -19.47 65.80
CA GLY A 1117 -13.61 -18.31 66.44
C GLY A 1117 -12.59 -17.59 67.38
N ASP A 1118 -12.94 -16.80 68.39
CA ASP A 1118 -14.21 -16.38 69.01
C ASP A 1118 -13.96 -15.09 69.84
N SER A 1119 -14.88 -14.13 69.99
CA SER A 1119 -15.66 -13.81 71.22
C SER A 1119 -16.09 -12.32 71.19
N SER A 1120 -17.15 -11.80 71.85
CA SER A 1120 -18.29 -12.40 72.59
C SER A 1120 -19.43 -11.37 72.82
N GLN A 1121 -20.71 -11.77 72.60
CA GLN A 1121 -21.99 -11.43 73.32
C GLN A 1121 -22.40 -9.93 73.56
N MET A 1122 -23.67 -9.53 73.80
CA MET A 1122 -24.87 -10.25 74.27
C MET A 1122 -26.23 -9.57 73.88
N GLU A 1123 -27.24 -10.39 73.55
CA GLU A 1123 -28.73 -10.28 73.71
C GLU A 1123 -29.59 -9.06 73.26
N ASP A 1124 -30.38 -9.28 72.19
CA ASP A 1124 -31.87 -9.37 72.10
C ASP A 1124 -32.84 -8.46 72.91
N VAL A 1125 -33.91 -8.00 72.21
CA VAL A 1125 -35.31 -8.49 72.39
C VAL A 1125 -36.21 -7.98 71.22
N LYS A 1126 -37.39 -8.60 71.04
CA LYS A 1126 -38.19 -8.68 69.80
C LYS A 1126 -39.67 -8.33 70.02
N LEU A 1127 -40.36 -7.69 69.04
CA LEU A 1127 -41.70 -8.07 68.52
C LEU A 1127 -42.28 -7.09 67.44
N GLU A 1128 -43.33 -7.55 66.78
CA GLU A 1128 -44.01 -7.01 65.58
C GLU A 1128 -45.19 -6.06 66.00
N ASP A 1129 -46.03 -5.44 65.15
CA ASP A 1129 -46.34 -5.63 63.72
C ASP A 1129 -47.02 -4.37 63.10
N SER A 1130 -47.34 -4.47 61.80
CA SER A 1130 -48.42 -3.83 61.03
C SER A 1130 -48.12 -2.53 60.27
N SER A 1131 -48.07 -2.69 58.94
CA SER A 1131 -48.06 -1.66 57.89
C SER A 1131 -49.49 -1.24 57.50
N PRO A 1132 -49.72 -0.26 56.59
CA PRO A 1132 -49.51 -0.50 55.16
C PRO A 1132 -48.96 0.69 54.33
N ARG A 1133 -48.70 0.36 53.07
CA ARG A 1133 -48.42 1.23 51.90
C ARG A 1133 -49.62 2.18 51.57
N ASP A 1134 -49.56 3.16 50.65
CA ASP A 1134 -48.75 3.25 49.43
C ASP A 1134 -48.61 4.69 48.85
N ASN A 1135 -47.67 4.85 47.91
CA ASN A 1135 -47.59 5.79 46.76
C ASN A 1135 -48.35 7.15 46.71
N GLY A 1136 -47.67 8.19 46.19
CA GLY A 1136 -48.24 8.94 45.05
C GLY A 1136 -48.05 10.48 44.97
N ALA A 1137 -47.04 10.91 44.18
CA ALA A 1137 -46.95 12.18 43.42
C ALA A 1137 -47.08 13.56 44.12
N GLY A 1138 -46.30 14.53 43.62
CA GLY A 1138 -46.42 15.96 43.96
C GLY A 1138 -45.33 16.79 43.25
N SER A 1139 -45.70 17.88 42.59
CA SER A 1139 -44.78 18.71 41.79
C SER A 1139 -45.09 20.21 41.93
N SER A 1140 -44.09 21.04 41.62
CA SER A 1140 -44.20 22.42 41.12
C SER A 1140 -45.09 23.46 41.85
N MET A 1141 -44.41 24.39 42.57
CA MET A 1141 -44.37 25.84 42.30
C MET A 1141 -45.54 26.80 42.66
N LEU A 1142 -45.15 28.04 43.09
CA LEU A 1142 -45.86 29.35 43.10
C LEU A 1142 -46.71 29.81 44.32
N ILE A 1143 -46.84 31.16 44.43
CA ILE A 1143 -47.74 32.00 45.28
C ILE A 1143 -47.27 32.10 46.77
N SER A 1144 -46.57 33.18 47.21
CA SER A 1144 -47.00 34.53 47.69
C SER A 1144 -47.65 34.52 49.11
N ASP A 1145 -47.64 35.54 49.99
CA ASP A 1145 -47.45 37.02 49.94
C ASP A 1145 -46.34 37.51 50.93
N ASP A 1146 -45.65 38.66 50.79
CA ASP A 1146 -45.94 40.07 51.25
C ASP A 1146 -46.00 40.24 52.81
N ASP A 1147 -45.69 41.36 53.49
CA ASP A 1147 -45.60 42.82 53.19
C ASP A 1147 -44.76 43.50 54.33
N THR A 1148 -43.86 44.49 54.15
CA THR A 1148 -44.15 45.95 54.32
C THR A 1148 -42.91 46.89 54.28
N LYS A 1149 -43.16 48.14 53.83
CA LYS A 1149 -42.55 49.45 54.19
C LYS A 1149 -41.41 50.11 53.40
N ASP A 1150 -41.82 51.04 52.53
CA ASP A 1150 -41.67 52.52 52.60
C ASP A 1150 -40.26 53.19 52.64
N ASP A 1151 -39.97 54.29 51.91
CA ASP A 1151 -40.60 54.92 50.73
C ASP A 1151 -39.67 56.01 50.10
N SER A 1152 -39.93 56.41 48.85
CA SER A 1152 -39.52 57.67 48.15
C SER A 1152 -38.05 57.88 47.70
N SER A 1153 -37.72 58.65 46.64
CA SER A 1153 -38.43 59.01 45.38
C SER A 1153 -37.50 59.71 44.35
N MET A 1154 -37.95 59.83 43.09
CA MET A 1154 -37.54 60.81 42.03
C MET A 1154 -36.17 60.72 41.29
N SER A 1155 -36.25 60.39 39.98
CA SER A 1155 -35.75 61.10 38.76
C SER A 1155 -34.40 61.87 38.70
N SER A 1156 -33.75 62.17 37.57
CA SER A 1156 -33.70 61.74 36.14
C SER A 1156 -32.80 62.76 35.38
N TYR A 1157 -32.25 62.40 34.20
CA TYR A 1157 -31.47 63.28 33.26
C TYR A 1157 -30.11 63.81 33.81
N SER A 1158 -28.96 63.56 33.19
CA SER A 1158 -28.43 64.02 31.87
C SER A 1158 -27.97 65.49 31.87
N VAL A 1159 -26.86 65.79 31.15
CA VAL A 1159 -26.71 66.86 30.12
C VAL A 1159 -25.22 67.10 29.72
N LEU A 1160 -24.92 66.88 28.43
CA LEU A 1160 -23.81 67.39 27.57
C LEU A 1160 -22.32 67.22 28.01
N SER A 1161 -21.30 66.97 27.15
CA SER A 1161 -21.07 66.94 25.68
C SER A 1161 -20.37 68.16 25.02
N ALA A 1162 -19.15 67.90 24.50
CA ALA A 1162 -18.47 68.45 23.32
C ALA A 1162 -17.27 67.49 23.06
N GLY A 1163 -17.01 66.89 21.90
CA GLY A 1163 -16.59 67.49 20.61
C GLY A 1163 -15.08 67.20 20.41
N SER A 1164 -14.51 66.86 19.24
CA SER A 1164 -15.05 66.75 17.87
C SER A 1164 -13.98 66.22 16.88
N HIS A 1165 -14.36 65.46 15.83
CA HIS A 1165 -13.63 65.27 14.54
C HIS A 1165 -12.30 64.43 14.58
N GLU A 1166 -12.14 63.40 13.73
CA GLU A 1166 -11.39 63.35 12.42
C GLU A 1166 -9.85 63.51 12.55
N GLU A 1167 -8.97 62.82 11.80
CA GLU A 1167 -9.07 61.68 10.86
C GLU A 1167 -7.66 61.00 10.70
N GLU A 1168 -7.56 59.95 9.87
CA GLU A 1168 -6.34 59.42 9.22
C GLU A 1168 -5.03 59.09 10.01
N LYS A 1169 -4.74 57.77 10.10
CA LYS A 1169 -3.62 57.06 9.42
C LYS A 1169 -2.13 57.33 9.83
N LEU A 1170 -1.28 56.30 9.61
CA LEU A 1170 0.21 56.29 9.71
C LEU A 1170 0.77 56.33 11.15
N HIS A 1171 1.97 55.81 11.48
CA HIS A 1171 2.80 54.72 10.91
C HIS A 1171 3.77 54.27 12.05
N CYS A 1172 4.34 53.07 12.00
CA CYS A 1172 5.25 52.58 13.04
C CYS A 1172 6.68 53.06 12.80
N GLU A 1173 7.29 53.74 13.76
CA GLU A 1173 8.75 53.84 13.94
C GLU A 1173 9.07 53.67 15.44
N ASP A 1174 10.27 53.14 15.73
CA ASP A 1174 10.66 52.67 17.06
C ASP A 1174 11.00 53.79 18.06
N ILE A 1175 10.60 53.59 19.32
CA ILE A 1175 11.21 54.27 20.47
C ILE A 1175 11.55 53.24 21.55
N SER A 1176 12.84 52.95 21.68
CA SER A 1176 13.41 52.24 22.84
C SER A 1176 13.50 53.18 24.04
N GLU A 1177 13.15 52.67 25.23
CA GLU A 1177 13.51 53.20 26.55
C GLU A 1177 13.27 54.71 26.81
N ASP A 1178 12.09 55.07 27.35
CA ASP A 1178 12.08 55.80 28.65
C ASP A 1178 10.69 55.84 29.31
N THR A 1179 10.57 55.34 30.55
CA THR A 1179 9.59 55.87 31.53
C THR A 1179 10.03 55.54 32.96
N VAL A 1180 10.41 56.57 33.72
CA VAL A 1180 10.95 56.46 35.08
C VAL A 1180 9.83 56.32 36.13
N LEU A 1181 9.89 55.27 36.95
CA LEU A 1181 9.14 55.22 38.21
C LEU A 1181 9.83 56.06 39.29
N VAL A 1182 9.11 57.01 39.88
CA VAL A 1182 9.61 57.89 40.95
C VAL A 1182 9.72 57.12 42.27
N GLN A 1183 10.86 57.29 42.96
CA GLN A 1183 11.26 56.47 44.10
C GLN A 1183 11.02 57.13 45.47
N SER A 1184 10.33 56.42 46.37
CA SER A 1184 10.42 56.59 47.82
C SER A 1184 9.88 55.34 48.54
N SER A 1185 10.53 54.74 49.55
CA SER A 1185 11.83 55.06 50.16
C SER A 1185 12.41 53.85 50.94
N ASN A 1186 13.71 53.94 51.26
CA ASN A 1186 14.56 53.02 52.04
C ASN A 1186 15.06 51.71 51.37
N PRO A 1187 16.25 51.19 51.75
CA PRO A 1187 17.05 50.35 50.86
C PRO A 1187 17.61 49.04 51.47
N THR A 1188 17.48 47.93 50.75
CA THR A 1188 18.46 46.83 50.80
C THR A 1188 18.73 46.33 49.39
N SER A 1189 19.99 46.37 48.96
CA SER A 1189 20.37 46.07 47.58
C SER A 1189 20.50 44.58 47.30
N LEU A 1190 19.83 44.10 46.25
CA LEU A 1190 20.16 42.85 45.55
C LEU A 1190 20.54 43.19 44.10
N PRO A 1191 21.58 42.54 43.53
CA PRO A 1191 22.04 42.85 42.18
C PRO A 1191 21.09 42.26 41.12
N ARG A 1192 20.82 43.01 40.04
CA ARG A 1192 20.25 42.45 38.81
C ARG A 1192 21.22 41.44 38.23
N SER A 1193 20.78 40.20 38.00
CA SER A 1193 21.43 39.28 37.07
C SER A 1193 20.55 39.10 35.84
N SER A 1194 21.16 39.11 34.65
CA SER A 1194 20.54 38.68 33.40
C SER A 1194 20.85 37.22 33.05
N SER A 1195 21.52 36.47 33.94
CA SER A 1195 21.71 35.03 33.79
C SER A 1195 20.43 34.27 34.15
N ILE A 1196 20.01 33.36 33.28
CA ILE A 1196 18.97 32.36 33.56
C ILE A 1196 19.34 31.58 34.84
N ASP A 1197 18.42 31.51 35.81
CA ASP A 1197 18.69 30.97 37.13
C ASP A 1197 18.36 29.47 37.18
N ARG A 1198 19.41 28.66 37.36
CA ARG A 1198 19.34 27.20 37.36
C ARG A 1198 18.66 26.60 38.59
N ASP A 1199 18.46 27.37 39.65
CA ASP A 1199 17.79 26.94 40.88
C ASP A 1199 16.30 27.34 40.91
N TRP A 1200 15.79 28.09 39.90
CA TRP A 1200 14.36 28.37 39.74
C TRP A 1200 13.64 27.17 39.11
N ALA A 1201 12.60 26.64 39.78
CA ALA A 1201 11.71 25.66 39.20
C ALA A 1201 10.33 25.59 39.90
N ILE A 1202 9.26 25.36 39.12
CA ILE A 1202 7.87 25.23 39.63
C ILE A 1202 7.29 23.82 39.38
N THR A 1203 6.34 23.40 40.22
CA THR A 1203 5.60 22.14 40.04
C THR A 1203 4.28 22.33 39.28
N PHE A 1204 3.70 21.23 38.79
CA PHE A 1204 2.39 21.24 38.15
C PHE A 1204 1.27 21.74 39.09
N GLU A 1205 1.31 21.37 40.37
CA GLU A 1205 0.31 21.84 41.34
C GLU A 1205 0.40 23.36 41.59
N GLN A 1206 1.60 23.93 41.55
CA GLN A 1206 1.79 25.39 41.65
C GLN A 1206 1.23 26.10 40.42
N PHE A 1207 1.54 25.59 39.21
CA PHE A 1207 0.99 26.09 37.95
C PHE A 1207 -0.55 26.01 37.91
N LEU A 1208 -1.11 24.84 38.25
CA LEU A 1208 -2.55 24.61 38.30
C LEU A 1208 -3.25 25.51 39.33
N ALA A 1209 -2.73 25.59 40.55
CA ALA A 1209 -3.33 26.41 41.61
C ALA A 1209 -3.29 27.91 41.27
N SER A 1210 -2.23 28.38 40.61
CA SER A 1210 -2.14 29.79 40.17
C SER A 1210 -3.07 30.07 39.00
N LEU A 1211 -3.19 29.17 38.01
CA LEU A 1211 -4.10 29.38 36.88
C LEU A 1211 -5.58 29.32 37.30
N LEU A 1212 -5.91 28.50 38.30
CA LEU A 1212 -7.24 28.43 38.89
C LEU A 1212 -7.70 29.72 39.60
N THR A 1213 -6.83 30.71 39.85
CA THR A 1213 -7.28 32.01 40.38
C THR A 1213 -7.87 32.92 39.31
N GLU A 1214 -7.63 32.66 38.02
CA GLU A 1214 -8.02 33.53 36.91
C GLU A 1214 -9.21 33.00 36.09
N PRO A 1215 -10.42 33.58 36.24
CA PRO A 1215 -11.63 33.07 35.58
C PRO A 1215 -11.58 33.09 34.05
N ALA A 1216 -10.76 33.96 33.44
CA ALA A 1216 -10.60 34.03 31.98
C ALA A 1216 -9.91 32.76 31.44
N LEU A 1217 -8.81 32.35 32.06
CA LEU A 1217 -8.05 31.15 31.65
C LEU A 1217 -8.85 29.87 31.91
N VAL A 1218 -9.52 29.78 33.06
CA VAL A 1218 -10.44 28.68 33.38
C VAL A 1218 -11.51 28.53 32.28
N ARG A 1219 -12.22 29.62 31.93
CA ARG A 1219 -13.24 29.61 30.86
C ARG A 1219 -12.70 29.22 29.49
N TYR A 1220 -11.46 29.58 29.16
CA TYR A 1220 -10.86 29.21 27.87
C TYR A 1220 -10.59 27.70 27.79
N PHE A 1221 -10.00 27.10 28.83
CA PHE A 1221 -9.70 25.66 28.82
C PHE A 1221 -10.93 24.77 29.04
N ASP A 1222 -11.96 25.25 29.75
CA ASP A 1222 -13.26 24.56 29.87
C ASP A 1222 -14.16 24.68 28.62
N LYS A 1223 -13.79 25.52 27.65
CA LYS A 1223 -14.54 25.74 26.39
C LYS A 1223 -14.70 24.41 25.61
N PRO A 1224 -15.94 23.93 25.35
CA PRO A 1224 -16.14 22.64 24.68
C PRO A 1224 -15.78 22.72 23.18
N VAL A 1225 -15.05 21.71 22.69
CA VAL A 1225 -14.60 21.65 21.29
C VAL A 1225 -15.60 20.83 20.45
N CYS A 1226 -16.25 21.45 19.47
CA CYS A 1226 -17.12 20.74 18.52
C CYS A 1226 -16.28 20.02 17.45
N MET A 1227 -15.99 18.74 17.67
CA MET A 1227 -15.07 17.97 16.83
C MET A 1227 -15.62 17.65 15.44
N MET A 1228 -16.92 17.34 15.31
CA MET A 1228 -17.56 17.17 13.99
C MET A 1228 -17.47 18.41 13.08
N ALA A 1229 -17.44 19.63 13.63
CA ALA A 1229 -17.22 20.84 12.85
C ALA A 1229 -15.79 20.92 12.29
N ARG A 1230 -14.78 20.61 13.12
CA ARG A 1230 -13.36 20.56 12.72
C ARG A 1230 -13.11 19.46 11.69
N LEU A 1231 -13.69 18.27 11.88
CA LEU A 1231 -13.67 17.17 10.90
C LEU A 1231 -14.26 17.58 9.55
N THR A 1232 -15.38 18.31 9.56
CA THR A 1232 -16.02 18.83 8.34
C THR A 1232 -15.14 19.85 7.62
N ASN A 1233 -14.49 20.76 8.36
CA ASN A 1233 -13.54 21.72 7.77
C ASN A 1233 -12.32 21.02 7.15
N ALA A 1234 -11.70 20.08 7.88
CA ALA A 1234 -10.56 19.31 7.39
C ALA A 1234 -10.86 18.57 6.08
N LYS A 1235 -12.06 17.97 5.96
CA LYS A 1235 -12.54 17.36 4.71
C LYS A 1235 -12.69 18.38 3.58
N ASN A 1236 -13.26 19.56 3.84
CA ASN A 1236 -13.49 20.59 2.83
C ASN A 1236 -12.18 21.16 2.26
N VAL A 1237 -11.22 21.49 3.14
CA VAL A 1237 -9.86 21.92 2.75
C VAL A 1237 -9.19 20.86 1.85
N ARG A 1238 -9.35 19.57 2.19
CA ARG A 1238 -8.80 18.45 1.43
C ARG A 1238 -9.49 18.22 0.07
N MET A 1239 -10.81 18.38 -0.02
CA MET A 1239 -11.56 18.18 -1.27
C MET A 1239 -11.34 19.32 -2.29
N MET A 1240 -11.16 20.57 -1.83
CA MET A 1240 -10.88 21.70 -2.71
C MET A 1240 -9.45 21.65 -3.29
N GLY A 1241 -8.48 21.20 -2.46
CA GLY A 1241 -7.07 21.53 -2.59
C GLY A 1241 -6.80 22.91 -1.97
N LYS A 1242 -5.76 23.01 -1.11
CA LYS A 1242 -5.48 24.13 -0.18
C LYS A 1242 -6.06 25.51 -0.61
N PRO A 1243 -7.23 25.90 -0.09
CA PRO A 1243 -7.70 27.28 -0.14
C PRO A 1243 -6.88 28.12 0.86
N ILE A 1244 -6.38 29.29 0.45
CA ILE A 1244 -5.91 30.31 1.38
C ILE A 1244 -7.14 31.15 1.74
N ILE A 1245 -7.73 30.90 2.91
CA ILE A 1245 -8.89 31.63 3.43
C ILE A 1245 -8.67 31.89 4.93
N SER A 1246 -9.02 33.09 5.37
CA SER A 1246 -8.94 33.57 6.76
C SER A 1246 -10.01 32.92 7.66
N ALA A 1247 -9.77 32.86 8.97
CA ALA A 1247 -10.76 32.40 9.95
C ALA A 1247 -12.07 33.23 9.95
N SER A 1248 -12.01 34.48 9.45
CA SER A 1248 -13.12 35.45 9.44
C SER A 1248 -14.38 35.04 8.67
N ASP A 1249 -14.28 34.14 7.68
CA ASP A 1249 -15.39 33.87 6.76
C ASP A 1249 -16.49 32.95 7.35
N TYR A 1250 -16.26 32.35 8.53
CA TYR A 1250 -17.17 31.34 9.09
C TYR A 1250 -18.38 31.94 9.84
N GLU A 1251 -18.27 33.11 10.45
CA GLU A 1251 -19.36 33.71 11.26
C GLU A 1251 -20.54 34.21 10.42
N ILE A 1252 -20.31 34.53 9.15
CA ILE A 1252 -21.36 35.00 8.22
C ILE A 1252 -22.32 33.85 7.86
N SER A 1253 -21.89 32.58 7.97
CA SER A 1253 -22.65 31.41 7.53
C SER A 1253 -23.67 30.88 8.55
N THR A 1254 -23.66 31.38 9.79
CA THR A 1254 -24.58 30.95 10.87
C THR A 1254 -25.71 31.95 11.15
N MET A 1255 -25.70 33.12 10.51
CA MET A 1255 -26.64 34.23 10.74
C MET A 1255 -27.70 34.41 9.65
N SER A 1256 -27.82 33.48 8.70
CA SER A 1256 -28.96 33.39 7.76
C SER A 1256 -29.70 32.07 7.94
N GLY A 1257 -30.94 32.13 8.44
CA GLY A 1257 -31.88 31.00 8.52
C GLY A 1257 -32.74 30.82 7.27
#